data_AF-A0A202DF49-F1
#
_entry.id   AF-A0A202DF49-F1
#
_cell.length_a   1.000
_cell.length_b   1.000
_cell.length_c   1.000
_cell.angle_alpha   90.00
_cell.angle_beta   90.00
_cell.angle_gamma   90.00
#
_symmetry.space_group_name_H-M   'P 1'
#
loop_
_entity.id
_entity.type
_entity.pdbx_description
1 polymer ?
#
loop_
_entity_poly.entity_id
_entity_poly.type
_entity_poly.pdbx_seq_one_letter_code
_entity_poly.pdbx_strand_id
1 'polypeptide(L)'
;MNKNEAFILWFDQLGIEDVGLVGGKNASLGEMYRNLVPKGVNIPNGFAITAYAYHYLLEKAGVKQHIQEILSDLDTSDMENLATRGHKVRETIRNAEFPQELKDVIVESYNNMCQQYGEHTDVAVRSSATAEDLPDASFAGQQETYLNIRGPEQLIEACKKCFASLFTNRAISYRVDKDFDHFSIGLSIGVQKMVRSDKACSGVMFSLDTESGFEDVAFITGAYGLGETVVQGAVNPDEYYVFKPTLKQGYKPIIQKKVGTKQIKMIYSADGSKEPTKTVSVDPEEQKKFVVTEEEILTLAKWAVTIEDHYSEKAGYHKPMDMEWAKDGVTGELFIVQARPETVHSRKDRSKLIKYVMKEKGKTLIEGKSIGEKIGAGEVNVIKDVHDIGKFKAGQVLVTDMTDPDWEPIMKIASAIVTNRGGRTCHAAIISRELGIPCVVGTLNATEKLATAHDITIDCSQGDTGYVYEGKLNFEIEEHDIGNLPETKTKITMNVAQPDQAFEQSFIPNEGVGLMREEFVINSHIKIHPKALINFDNLQDEEVKKKIEELTYGYADKKEFFVDRLAQGVSMIAAAFYPKKVIVRLSDFKSNEYANLIGGKLFEPVEDNPMIGWRGASRYYDDNYKDGFLLECKALKKVREEYGLTNLQIMIPFCRTVEEGKKVLKTMEQGGLVKGENGLEVYVMCEIPANVLLAEEFLEVFDGFSIGSNDLTQLTLGLDRDSELVAHIYDERNAAVKKLIKNVIEIANSKGKYIGICGQAPSDFEDFAQFLVECGIQSISLNPDTVIKTRLKIAEKEKELGMLPEILN
;
A
#
# COMPACT_ATOMS: atom_id res chain seq x y z
N MET A 1 24.08 21.67 -32.12
CA MET A 1 24.83 20.40 -32.15
C MET A 1 23.91 19.30 -32.63
N ASN A 2 24.41 18.37 -33.45
CA ASN A 2 23.69 17.16 -33.78
C ASN A 2 23.66 16.26 -32.54
N LYS A 3 22.50 16.09 -31.90
CA LYS A 3 22.37 15.25 -30.69
C LYS A 3 22.80 13.80 -30.92
N ASN A 4 22.63 13.30 -32.15
CA ASN A 4 22.91 11.91 -32.50
C ASN A 4 24.40 11.54 -32.50
N GLU A 5 25.29 12.54 -32.52
CA GLU A 5 26.76 12.36 -32.57
C GLU A 5 27.45 12.97 -31.35
N ALA A 6 26.68 13.45 -30.37
CA ALA A 6 27.24 14.02 -29.14
C ALA A 6 27.69 12.90 -28.19
N PHE A 7 28.88 13.03 -27.59
CA PHE A 7 29.31 12.09 -26.54
C PHE A 7 28.60 12.32 -25.21
N ILE A 8 28.31 13.58 -24.88
CA ILE A 8 27.67 14.01 -23.65
C ILE A 8 26.45 14.87 -23.96
N LEU A 9 25.38 14.67 -23.21
CA LEU A 9 24.22 15.55 -23.15
C LEU A 9 23.87 15.84 -21.69
N TRP A 10 23.72 17.11 -21.33
CA TRP A 10 23.32 17.52 -19.97
C TRP A 10 21.83 17.30 -19.76
N PHE A 11 21.38 17.14 -18.51
CA PHE A 11 19.96 16.87 -18.22
C PHE A 11 19.03 17.99 -18.72
N ASP A 12 19.48 19.25 -18.74
CA ASP A 12 18.73 20.37 -19.34
C ASP A 12 18.59 20.31 -20.86
N GLN A 13 19.37 19.45 -21.54
CA GLN A 13 19.33 19.21 -22.98
C GLN A 13 18.50 17.97 -23.35
N LEU A 14 18.02 17.21 -22.36
CA LEU A 14 17.38 15.90 -22.55
C LEU A 14 15.88 15.93 -22.27
N GLY A 15 15.13 15.04 -22.94
CA GLY A 15 13.73 14.73 -22.67
C GLY A 15 13.37 13.30 -22.97
N ILE A 16 12.09 12.98 -22.75
CA ILE A 16 11.60 11.61 -22.93
C ILE A 16 11.70 11.10 -24.38
N GLU A 17 11.77 12.00 -25.36
CA GLU A 17 11.96 11.63 -26.78
C GLU A 17 13.39 11.19 -27.08
N ASP A 18 14.35 11.47 -26.19
CA ASP A 18 15.77 11.14 -26.35
C ASP A 18 16.10 9.71 -25.84
N VAL A 19 15.10 8.85 -25.55
CA VAL A 19 15.30 7.47 -25.06
C VAL A 19 16.26 6.66 -25.95
N GLY A 20 16.16 6.81 -27.27
CA GLY A 20 17.06 6.11 -28.20
C GLY A 20 18.53 6.57 -28.11
N LEU A 21 18.80 7.74 -27.54
CA LEU A 21 20.15 8.30 -27.39
C LEU A 21 20.75 8.06 -26.01
N VAL A 22 19.93 8.10 -24.96
CA VAL A 22 20.41 8.07 -23.56
C VAL A 22 19.74 7.02 -22.68
N GLY A 23 18.87 6.17 -23.24
CA GLY A 23 18.06 5.24 -22.47
C GLY A 23 16.98 5.94 -21.64
N GLY A 24 16.01 5.16 -21.14
CA GLY A 24 14.80 5.75 -20.56
C GLY A 24 15.01 6.39 -19.18
N LYS A 25 15.96 5.92 -18.36
CA LYS A 25 16.31 6.56 -17.08
C LYS A 25 16.86 7.98 -17.28
N ASN A 26 17.87 8.14 -18.14
CA ASN A 26 18.47 9.46 -18.38
C ASN A 26 17.50 10.38 -19.14
N ALA A 27 16.70 9.84 -20.05
CA ALA A 27 15.66 10.59 -20.74
C ALA A 27 14.60 11.11 -19.76
N SER A 28 14.16 10.27 -18.82
CA SER A 28 13.26 10.64 -17.72
C SER A 28 13.89 11.68 -16.79
N LEU A 29 15.17 11.53 -16.40
CA LEU A 29 15.89 12.52 -15.60
C LEU A 29 15.94 13.88 -16.28
N GLY A 30 16.26 13.92 -17.58
CA GLY A 30 16.26 15.17 -18.35
C GLY A 30 14.86 15.79 -18.49
N GLU A 31 13.86 14.94 -18.77
CA GLU A 31 12.45 15.35 -18.84
C GLU A 31 12.01 16.03 -17.55
N MET A 32 12.30 15.40 -16.41
CA MET A 32 11.94 15.93 -15.11
C MET A 32 12.77 17.18 -14.76
N TYR A 33 14.09 17.16 -14.98
CA TYR A 33 14.96 18.30 -14.69
C TYR A 33 14.49 19.58 -15.42
N ARG A 34 14.17 19.45 -16.71
CA ARG A 34 13.78 20.59 -17.54
C ARG A 34 12.37 21.10 -17.25
N ASN A 35 11.42 20.20 -16.97
CA ASN A 35 10.00 20.57 -16.89
C ASN A 35 9.45 20.65 -15.45
N LEU A 36 10.06 19.96 -14.50
CA LEU A 36 9.55 19.85 -13.13
C LEU A 36 10.36 20.65 -12.10
N VAL A 37 11.65 20.91 -12.33
CA VAL A 37 12.42 21.85 -11.49
C VAL A 37 11.77 23.25 -11.48
N PRO A 38 11.34 23.82 -12.63
CA PRO A 38 10.58 25.08 -12.61
C PRO A 38 9.23 24.99 -11.87
N LYS A 39 8.68 23.79 -11.70
CA LYS A 39 7.45 23.52 -10.94
C LYS A 39 7.72 23.21 -9.46
N GLY A 40 8.97 23.28 -9.01
CA GLY A 40 9.36 23.09 -7.60
C GLY A 40 9.71 21.66 -7.20
N VAL A 41 9.93 20.75 -8.16
CA VAL A 41 10.47 19.40 -7.90
C VAL A 41 11.99 19.44 -7.96
N ASN A 42 12.67 19.20 -6.85
CA ASN A 42 14.13 19.23 -6.81
C ASN A 42 14.73 17.98 -7.42
N ILE A 43 15.67 18.15 -8.36
CA ILE A 43 16.34 17.04 -9.06
C ILE A 43 17.84 17.35 -9.10
N PRO A 44 18.72 16.44 -8.67
CA PRO A 44 20.15 16.66 -8.74
C PRO A 44 20.60 16.72 -10.21
N ASN A 45 21.39 17.74 -10.55
CA ASN A 45 21.88 17.91 -11.91
C ASN A 45 22.97 16.88 -12.26
N GLY A 46 23.23 16.75 -13.55
CA GLY A 46 24.18 15.80 -14.10
C GLY A 46 24.18 15.80 -15.62
N PHE A 47 24.84 14.80 -16.18
CA PHE A 47 24.93 14.60 -17.61
C PHE A 47 24.87 13.12 -17.97
N ALA A 48 24.44 12.83 -19.20
CA ALA A 48 24.42 11.49 -19.77
C ALA A 48 25.56 11.34 -20.79
N ILE A 49 26.32 10.25 -20.66
CA ILE A 49 27.18 9.70 -21.70
C ILE A 49 26.28 8.93 -22.65
N THR A 50 26.24 9.30 -23.93
CA THR A 50 25.24 8.80 -24.89
C THR A 50 25.55 7.37 -25.36
N ALA A 51 24.54 6.71 -25.95
CA ALA A 51 24.73 5.44 -26.65
C ALA A 51 25.73 5.57 -27.82
N TYR A 52 25.82 6.74 -28.45
CA TYR A 52 26.84 7.01 -29.47
C TYR A 52 28.26 6.89 -28.89
N ALA A 53 28.52 7.42 -27.69
CA ALA A 53 29.82 7.27 -27.03
C ALA A 53 30.16 5.80 -26.73
N TYR A 54 29.17 4.98 -26.38
CA TYR A 54 29.35 3.54 -26.21
C TYR A 54 29.76 2.85 -27.52
N HIS A 55 29.05 3.10 -28.62
CA HIS A 55 29.41 2.55 -29.92
C HIS A 55 30.79 3.03 -30.39
N TYR A 56 31.10 4.31 -30.16
CA TYR A 56 32.41 4.89 -30.47
C TYR A 56 33.56 4.19 -29.74
N LEU A 57 33.38 3.89 -28.44
CA LEU A 57 34.35 3.11 -27.65
C LEU A 57 34.57 1.73 -28.26
N LEU A 58 33.50 0.99 -28.58
CA LEU A 58 33.61 -0.37 -29.12
C LEU A 58 34.33 -0.40 -30.47
N GLU A 59 34.07 0.59 -31.32
CA GLU A 59 34.69 0.70 -32.64
C GLU A 59 36.15 1.12 -32.57
N LYS A 60 36.47 2.18 -31.82
CA LYS A 60 37.83 2.72 -31.74
C LYS A 60 38.79 1.81 -30.97
N ALA A 61 38.30 1.11 -29.95
CA ALA A 61 39.10 0.12 -29.23
C ALA A 61 39.22 -1.22 -29.99
N GLY A 62 38.51 -1.39 -31.12
CA GLY A 62 38.56 -2.62 -31.92
C GLY A 62 37.98 -3.86 -31.24
N VAL A 63 37.24 -3.69 -30.14
CA VAL A 63 36.75 -4.80 -29.31
C VAL A 63 35.47 -5.45 -29.86
N LYS A 64 34.75 -4.78 -30.76
CA LYS A 64 33.47 -5.26 -31.31
C LYS A 64 33.58 -6.66 -31.94
N GLN A 65 34.59 -6.87 -32.80
CA GLN A 65 34.80 -8.15 -33.47
C GLN A 65 35.16 -9.26 -32.48
N HIS A 66 35.97 -8.94 -31.47
CA HIS A 66 36.34 -9.91 -30.45
C HIS A 66 35.14 -10.35 -29.60
N ILE A 67 34.22 -9.42 -29.28
CA ILE A 67 32.98 -9.74 -28.57
C ILE A 67 32.10 -10.67 -29.41
N GLN A 68 31.99 -10.45 -30.73
CA GLN A 68 31.24 -11.33 -31.63
C GLN A 68 31.81 -12.74 -31.66
N GLU A 69 33.13 -12.89 -31.68
CA GLU A 69 33.80 -14.20 -31.62
C GLU A 69 33.53 -14.91 -30.30
N ILE A 70 33.60 -14.20 -29.16
CA ILE A 70 33.32 -14.76 -27.84
C ILE A 70 31.88 -15.30 -27.75
N LEU A 71 30.91 -14.60 -28.35
CA LEU A 71 29.49 -14.93 -28.29
C LEU A 71 29.01 -15.88 -29.42
N SER A 72 29.88 -16.28 -30.35
CA SER A 72 29.50 -17.04 -31.55
C SER A 72 28.91 -18.43 -31.26
N ASP A 73 29.27 -19.05 -30.14
CA ASP A 73 28.80 -20.34 -29.64
C ASP A 73 28.14 -20.20 -28.25
N LEU A 74 27.52 -19.04 -28.00
CA LEU A 74 26.75 -18.78 -26.77
C LEU A 74 25.54 -19.72 -26.70
N ASP A 75 25.42 -20.42 -25.58
CA ASP A 75 24.22 -21.19 -25.21
C ASP A 75 23.68 -20.64 -23.89
N THR A 76 22.48 -20.04 -23.91
CA THR A 76 21.85 -19.47 -22.71
C THR A 76 21.17 -20.50 -21.82
N SER A 77 20.98 -21.73 -22.30
CA SER A 77 20.47 -22.85 -21.51
C SER A 77 21.57 -23.53 -20.67
N ASP A 78 22.83 -23.34 -21.04
CA ASP A 78 24.01 -23.76 -20.28
C ASP A 78 24.54 -22.58 -19.44
N MET A 79 24.27 -22.64 -18.14
CA MET A 79 24.68 -21.60 -17.18
C MET A 79 26.21 -21.42 -17.09
N GLU A 80 27.00 -22.49 -17.30
CA GLU A 80 28.46 -22.42 -17.26
C GLU A 80 29.01 -21.76 -18.53
N ASN A 81 28.44 -22.09 -19.69
CA ASN A 81 28.73 -21.41 -20.96
C ASN A 81 28.42 -19.92 -20.85
N LEU A 82 27.19 -19.57 -20.47
CA LEU A 82 26.72 -18.19 -20.32
C LEU A 82 27.63 -17.39 -19.37
N ALA A 83 27.94 -17.94 -18.20
CA ALA A 83 28.80 -17.27 -17.22
C ALA A 83 30.22 -17.04 -17.76
N THR A 84 30.80 -18.05 -18.42
CA THR A 84 32.14 -17.97 -19.01
C THR A 84 32.21 -16.93 -20.13
N ARG A 85 31.24 -16.93 -21.05
CA ARG A 85 31.18 -15.97 -22.17
C ARG A 85 30.90 -14.57 -21.68
N GLY A 86 29.91 -14.39 -20.82
CA GLY A 86 29.59 -13.11 -20.20
C GLY A 86 30.80 -12.51 -19.49
N HIS A 87 31.52 -13.31 -18.70
CA HIS A 87 32.76 -12.86 -18.03
C HIS A 87 33.83 -12.40 -19.02
N LYS A 88 34.10 -13.19 -20.07
CA LYS A 88 35.10 -12.83 -21.10
C LYS A 88 34.75 -11.53 -21.82
N VAL A 89 33.47 -11.32 -22.16
CA VAL A 89 33.03 -10.06 -22.78
C VAL A 89 33.20 -8.87 -21.82
N ARG A 90 32.81 -9.02 -20.55
CA ARG A 90 32.98 -7.95 -19.55
C ARG A 90 34.44 -7.57 -19.36
N GLU A 91 35.34 -8.54 -19.27
CA GLU A 91 36.79 -8.30 -19.17
C GLU A 91 37.34 -7.64 -20.44
N THR A 92 36.86 -8.02 -21.62
CA THR A 92 37.25 -7.39 -22.89
C THR A 92 36.90 -5.89 -22.87
N ILE A 93 35.70 -5.53 -22.40
CA ILE A 93 35.24 -4.14 -22.33
C ILE A 93 35.99 -3.34 -21.26
N ARG A 94 36.24 -3.92 -20.07
CA ARG A 94 36.98 -3.25 -18.98
C ARG A 94 38.42 -2.93 -19.39
N ASN A 95 39.07 -3.88 -20.07
CA ASN A 95 40.45 -3.74 -20.53
C ASN A 95 40.58 -2.97 -21.85
N ALA A 96 39.47 -2.58 -22.49
CA ALA A 96 39.49 -1.75 -23.68
C ALA A 96 40.17 -0.41 -23.40
N GLU A 97 41.00 0.03 -24.35
CA GLU A 97 41.60 1.36 -24.30
C GLU A 97 40.51 2.41 -24.53
N PHE A 98 40.34 3.31 -23.57
CA PHE A 98 39.32 4.35 -23.64
C PHE A 98 39.82 5.48 -24.56
N PRO A 99 39.11 5.83 -25.66
CA PRO A 99 39.55 6.87 -26.57
C PRO A 99 39.79 8.19 -25.82
N GLN A 100 40.95 8.82 -26.06
CA GLN A 100 41.36 10.02 -25.34
C GLN A 100 40.32 11.16 -25.49
N GLU A 101 39.76 11.32 -26.69
CA GLU A 101 38.69 12.30 -26.97
C GLU A 101 37.45 12.10 -26.07
N LEU A 102 37.02 10.85 -25.89
CA LEU A 102 35.87 10.53 -25.03
C LEU A 102 36.22 10.76 -23.55
N LYS A 103 37.43 10.38 -23.14
CA LYS A 103 37.93 10.60 -21.78
C LYS A 103 37.99 12.08 -21.44
N ASP A 104 38.53 12.90 -22.34
CA ASP A 104 38.67 14.35 -22.13
C ASP A 104 37.31 15.03 -21.95
N VAL A 105 36.32 14.69 -22.80
CA VAL A 105 34.97 15.27 -22.72
C VAL A 105 34.25 14.84 -21.43
N ILE A 106 34.41 13.60 -20.97
CA ILE A 106 33.84 13.14 -19.70
C ILE A 106 34.47 13.89 -18.52
N VAL A 107 35.80 14.03 -18.51
CA VAL A 107 36.53 14.71 -17.43
C VAL A 107 36.22 16.22 -17.43
N GLU A 108 36.13 16.86 -18.59
CA GLU A 108 35.70 18.25 -18.70
C GLU A 108 34.28 18.45 -18.14
N SER A 109 33.35 17.57 -18.50
CA SER A 109 31.97 17.62 -18.00
C SER A 109 31.91 17.42 -16.47
N TYR A 110 32.71 16.51 -15.93
CA TYR A 110 32.86 16.33 -14.47
C TYR A 110 33.47 17.56 -13.79
N ASN A 111 34.49 18.19 -14.38
CA ASN A 111 35.07 19.42 -13.85
C ASN A 111 34.05 20.57 -13.84
N ASN A 112 33.17 20.66 -14.85
CA ASN A 112 32.06 21.60 -14.85
C ASN A 112 31.06 21.34 -13.71
N MET A 113 30.78 20.07 -13.39
CA MET A 113 30.02 19.73 -12.17
C MET A 113 30.77 20.16 -10.91
N CYS A 114 32.09 19.95 -10.82
CA CYS A 114 32.90 20.40 -9.69
C CYS A 114 32.88 21.93 -9.51
N GLN A 115 32.78 22.70 -10.59
CA GLN A 115 32.61 24.16 -10.50
C GLN A 115 31.25 24.54 -9.89
N GLN A 116 30.20 23.76 -10.14
CA GLN A 116 28.85 23.99 -9.62
C GLN A 116 28.70 23.54 -8.16
N TYR A 117 29.28 22.39 -7.80
CA TYR A 117 29.02 21.71 -6.52
C TYR A 117 30.23 21.64 -5.57
N GLY A 118 31.40 22.14 -6.01
CA GLY A 118 32.65 22.15 -5.25
C GLY A 118 33.68 21.13 -5.74
N GLU A 119 34.94 21.31 -5.33
CA GLU A 119 36.02 20.38 -5.67
C GLU A 119 35.72 18.96 -5.17
N HIS A 120 36.14 17.96 -5.95
CA HIS A 120 35.91 16.53 -5.65
C HIS A 120 34.43 16.15 -5.45
N THR A 121 33.55 16.76 -6.25
CA THR A 121 32.12 16.46 -6.24
C THR A 121 31.85 14.96 -6.36
N ASP A 122 31.06 14.43 -5.43
CA ASP A 122 30.62 13.05 -5.41
C ASP A 122 29.45 12.81 -6.38
N VAL A 123 29.58 11.80 -7.24
CA VAL A 123 28.60 11.47 -8.27
C VAL A 123 28.14 10.01 -8.19
N ALA A 124 26.89 9.77 -8.56
CA ALA A 124 26.36 8.46 -8.91
C ALA A 124 26.61 8.23 -10.40
N VAL A 125 27.12 7.05 -10.73
CA VAL A 125 27.31 6.59 -12.11
C VAL A 125 26.34 5.45 -12.33
N ARG A 126 25.28 5.71 -13.10
CA ARG A 126 24.16 4.80 -13.34
C ARG A 126 24.07 4.41 -14.79
N SER A 127 23.79 3.16 -15.05
CA SER A 127 23.53 2.66 -16.39
C SER A 127 22.07 2.93 -16.80
N SER A 128 21.86 3.24 -18.08
CA SER A 128 20.57 3.55 -18.70
C SER A 128 20.56 2.97 -20.12
N ALA A 129 19.94 1.80 -20.30
CA ALA A 129 19.91 1.16 -21.62
C ALA A 129 18.82 1.74 -22.53
N THR A 130 19.10 1.75 -23.83
CA THR A 130 18.18 2.24 -24.87
C THR A 130 16.90 1.41 -25.02
N ALA A 131 16.91 0.17 -24.51
CA ALA A 131 15.78 -0.76 -24.55
C ALA A 131 15.25 -1.13 -23.14
N GLU A 132 15.68 -0.41 -22.09
CA GLU A 132 15.40 -0.76 -20.68
C GLU A 132 13.92 -0.67 -20.30
N ASP A 133 13.17 0.20 -20.98
CA ASP A 133 11.80 0.59 -20.66
C ASP A 133 10.80 0.24 -21.78
N LEU A 134 11.10 -0.79 -22.60
CA LEU A 134 10.15 -1.25 -23.61
C LEU A 134 8.88 -1.82 -22.94
N PRO A 135 7.67 -1.64 -23.52
CA PRO A 135 6.40 -2.03 -22.92
C PRO A 135 6.28 -3.50 -22.48
N ASP A 136 7.08 -4.41 -23.06
CA ASP A 136 7.13 -5.84 -22.78
C ASP A 136 8.43 -6.29 -22.07
N ALA A 137 9.23 -5.34 -21.59
CA ALA A 137 10.57 -5.57 -21.05
C ALA A 137 10.89 -4.68 -19.83
N SER A 138 10.68 -5.22 -18.62
CA SER A 138 11.19 -4.63 -17.38
C SER A 138 12.60 -5.15 -17.12
N PHE A 139 13.63 -4.34 -17.38
CA PHE A 139 15.03 -4.63 -17.05
C PHE A 139 15.38 -4.25 -15.59
N ALA A 140 14.39 -4.27 -14.68
CA ALA A 140 14.56 -3.78 -13.31
C ALA A 140 15.72 -4.50 -12.58
N GLY A 141 16.64 -3.70 -12.02
CA GLY A 141 17.76 -4.18 -11.21
C GLY A 141 18.85 -4.96 -11.96
N GLN A 142 18.88 -4.94 -13.31
CA GLN A 142 19.83 -5.74 -14.11
C GLN A 142 21.25 -5.16 -14.21
N GLN A 143 21.41 -3.88 -13.92
CA GLN A 143 22.62 -3.15 -14.30
C GLN A 143 23.25 -2.42 -13.10
N GLU A 144 24.56 -2.28 -13.15
CA GLU A 144 25.38 -1.85 -12.01
C GLU A 144 25.27 -0.32 -11.80
N THR A 145 24.95 0.07 -10.58
CA THR A 145 25.02 1.45 -10.10
C THR A 145 26.22 1.62 -9.18
N TYR A 146 27.01 2.66 -9.41
CA TYR A 146 28.17 3.00 -8.62
C TYR A 146 27.94 4.32 -7.89
N LEU A 147 28.03 4.29 -6.55
CA LEU A 147 27.73 5.43 -5.70
C LEU A 147 29.01 6.01 -5.08
N ASN A 148 28.97 7.30 -4.71
CA ASN A 148 30.09 8.01 -4.07
C ASN A 148 31.40 7.97 -4.88
N ILE A 149 31.30 8.11 -6.21
CA ILE A 149 32.47 8.18 -7.09
C ILE A 149 33.05 9.60 -7.03
N ARG A 150 34.36 9.72 -6.80
CA ARG A 150 35.05 11.01 -6.68
C ARG A 150 36.33 11.05 -7.52
N GLY A 151 36.45 12.12 -8.30
CA GLY A 151 37.61 12.40 -9.12
C GLY A 151 37.57 11.73 -10.50
N PRO A 152 38.35 12.27 -11.47
CA PRO A 152 38.35 11.82 -12.85
C PRO A 152 38.67 10.33 -13.05
N GLU A 153 39.64 9.80 -12.31
CA GLU A 153 40.09 8.41 -12.48
C GLU A 153 39.03 7.40 -12.06
N GLN A 154 38.42 7.60 -10.89
CA GLN A 154 37.34 6.73 -10.42
C GLN A 154 36.11 6.83 -11.32
N LEU A 155 35.81 8.01 -11.87
CA LEU A 155 34.71 8.21 -12.81
C LEU A 155 34.91 7.38 -14.08
N ILE A 156 36.09 7.44 -14.70
CA ILE A 156 36.38 6.67 -15.91
C ILE A 156 36.30 5.16 -15.64
N GLU A 157 36.81 4.71 -14.48
CA GLU A 157 36.73 3.31 -14.09
C GLU A 157 35.28 2.86 -13.86
N ALA A 158 34.46 3.67 -13.19
CA ALA A 158 33.04 3.40 -13.02
C ALA A 158 32.32 3.36 -14.39
N CYS A 159 32.65 4.26 -15.32
CA CYS A 159 32.07 4.25 -16.67
C CYS A 159 32.40 2.96 -17.45
N LYS A 160 33.65 2.49 -17.36
CA LYS A 160 34.07 1.21 -17.95
C LYS A 160 33.26 0.03 -17.40
N LYS A 161 33.08 0.00 -16.08
CA LYS A 161 32.29 -1.05 -15.43
C LYS A 161 30.82 -0.99 -15.85
N CYS A 162 30.21 0.20 -15.89
CA CYS A 162 28.86 0.37 -16.42
C CYS A 162 28.73 -0.14 -17.86
N PHE A 163 29.63 0.24 -18.78
CA PHE A 163 29.60 -0.28 -20.15
C PHE A 163 29.75 -1.80 -20.23
N ALA A 164 30.56 -2.40 -19.36
CA ALA A 164 30.67 -3.85 -19.25
C ALA A 164 29.37 -4.48 -18.71
N SER A 165 28.62 -3.79 -17.85
CA SER A 165 27.39 -4.31 -17.25
C SER A 165 26.27 -4.62 -18.26
N LEU A 166 26.35 -4.08 -19.49
CA LEU A 166 25.43 -4.49 -20.58
C LEU A 166 25.57 -5.99 -20.92
N PHE A 167 26.68 -6.62 -20.58
CA PHE A 167 26.96 -8.03 -20.80
C PHE A 167 27.03 -8.83 -19.48
N THR A 168 26.21 -8.46 -18.49
CA THR A 168 25.89 -9.38 -17.38
C THR A 168 25.23 -10.64 -17.93
N ASN A 169 25.34 -11.75 -17.19
CA ASN A 169 24.77 -13.03 -17.61
C ASN A 169 23.25 -12.88 -17.86
N ARG A 170 22.56 -12.15 -16.97
CA ARG A 170 21.14 -11.80 -17.07
C ARG A 170 20.82 -10.99 -18.33
N ALA A 171 21.56 -9.91 -18.59
CA ALA A 171 21.33 -9.08 -19.78
C ALA A 171 21.61 -9.81 -21.11
N ILE A 172 22.54 -10.78 -21.11
CA ILE A 172 22.77 -11.65 -22.27
C ILE A 172 21.60 -12.62 -22.46
N SER A 173 21.24 -13.40 -21.43
CA SER A 173 20.15 -14.37 -21.49
C SER A 173 18.84 -13.72 -21.93
N TYR A 174 18.51 -12.58 -21.34
CA TYR A 174 17.28 -11.86 -21.65
C TYR A 174 17.20 -11.42 -23.12
N ARG A 175 18.31 -10.92 -23.68
CA ARG A 175 18.36 -10.49 -25.08
C ARG A 175 18.18 -11.67 -26.03
N VAL A 176 18.76 -12.83 -25.72
CA VAL A 176 18.56 -14.04 -26.52
C VAL A 176 17.11 -14.53 -26.42
N ASP A 177 16.52 -14.56 -25.21
CA ASP A 177 15.13 -15.01 -25.01
C ASP A 177 14.10 -14.13 -25.73
N LYS A 178 14.42 -12.85 -25.94
CA LYS A 178 13.59 -11.87 -26.66
C LYS A 178 13.99 -11.69 -28.13
N ASP A 179 14.96 -12.48 -28.62
CA ASP A 179 15.47 -12.45 -30.00
C ASP A 179 16.01 -11.05 -30.42
N PHE A 180 16.62 -10.34 -29.46
CA PHE A 180 17.27 -9.05 -29.70
C PHE A 180 18.74 -9.20 -30.06
N ASP A 181 19.20 -8.50 -31.10
CA ASP A 181 20.61 -8.41 -31.43
C ASP A 181 21.40 -7.74 -30.30
N HIS A 182 22.52 -8.36 -29.90
CA HIS A 182 23.34 -7.86 -28.80
C HIS A 182 23.96 -6.49 -29.08
N PHE A 183 24.11 -6.12 -30.36
CA PHE A 183 24.73 -4.85 -30.79
C PHE A 183 23.71 -3.78 -31.19
N SER A 184 22.43 -4.12 -31.35
CA SER A 184 21.37 -3.13 -31.63
C SER A 184 20.97 -2.32 -30.41
N ILE A 185 21.37 -2.75 -29.21
CA ILE A 185 21.10 -2.07 -27.94
C ILE A 185 22.36 -1.32 -27.49
N GLY A 186 22.27 0.00 -27.40
CA GLY A 186 23.30 0.85 -26.81
C GLY A 186 23.08 1.05 -25.31
N LEU A 187 24.17 1.25 -24.57
CA LEU A 187 24.13 1.68 -23.17
C LEU A 187 24.51 3.15 -23.05
N SER A 188 23.71 3.91 -22.31
CA SER A 188 24.06 5.24 -21.83
C SER A 188 24.41 5.18 -20.35
N ILE A 189 25.21 6.13 -19.89
CA ILE A 189 25.59 6.27 -18.48
C ILE A 189 25.17 7.64 -17.98
N GLY A 190 24.33 7.68 -16.96
CA GLY A 190 24.01 8.90 -16.23
C GLY A 190 25.05 9.16 -15.14
N VAL A 191 25.68 10.33 -15.18
CA VAL A 191 26.55 10.86 -14.13
C VAL A 191 25.79 11.96 -13.41
N GLN A 192 25.32 11.68 -12.20
CA GLN A 192 24.44 12.58 -11.43
C GLN A 192 25.09 12.97 -10.11
N LYS A 193 24.90 14.21 -9.65
CA LYS A 193 25.33 14.64 -8.32
C LYS A 193 24.70 13.75 -7.23
N MET A 194 25.51 13.25 -6.32
CA MET A 194 25.00 12.51 -5.15
C MET A 194 24.26 13.44 -4.18
N VAL A 195 23.15 12.96 -3.65
CA VAL A 195 22.45 13.54 -2.50
C VAL A 195 23.00 12.89 -1.24
N ARG A 196 23.31 13.67 -0.19
CA ARG A 196 23.93 13.17 1.05
C ARG A 196 22.95 12.44 1.98
N SER A 197 22.18 11.50 1.43
CA SER A 197 21.25 10.69 2.21
C SER A 197 21.94 9.63 3.07
N ASP A 198 23.24 9.38 2.85
CA ASP A 198 24.10 8.64 3.79
C ASP A 198 24.07 9.22 5.21
N LYS A 199 23.79 10.53 5.32
CA LYS A 199 23.66 11.27 6.58
C LYS A 199 22.21 11.53 7.01
N ALA A 200 21.23 11.06 6.24
CA ALA A 200 19.81 11.24 6.50
C ALA A 200 19.03 9.99 6.05
N CYS A 201 18.16 10.12 5.06
CA CYS A 201 17.24 9.08 4.63
C CYS A 201 16.91 9.18 3.14
N SER A 202 16.40 8.09 2.60
CA SER A 202 15.94 7.98 1.21
C SER A 202 14.91 6.87 1.10
N GLY A 203 14.27 6.76 -0.05
CA GLY A 203 13.32 5.68 -0.29
C GLY A 203 12.68 5.74 -1.66
N VAL A 204 11.57 5.02 -1.78
CA VAL A 204 10.80 4.86 -3.01
C VAL A 204 9.37 5.32 -2.76
N MET A 205 8.73 5.92 -3.75
CA MET A 205 7.33 6.29 -3.70
C MET A 205 6.62 5.98 -5.01
N PHE A 206 5.34 5.61 -4.90
CA PHE A 206 4.45 5.28 -6.00
C PHE A 206 3.27 6.25 -6.01
N SER A 207 2.80 6.62 -7.19
CA SER A 207 1.61 7.47 -7.32
C SER A 207 0.28 6.69 -7.24
N LEU A 208 0.32 5.42 -6.82
CA LEU A 208 -0.82 4.56 -6.51
C LEU A 208 -0.48 3.58 -5.38
N ASP A 209 -1.47 2.86 -4.87
CA ASP A 209 -1.23 1.71 -3.99
C ASP A 209 -0.71 0.50 -4.79
N THR A 210 0.48 0.01 -4.46
CA THR A 210 1.13 -1.06 -5.22
C THR A 210 0.50 -2.44 -5.02
N GLU A 211 -0.35 -2.64 -3.99
CA GLU A 211 -1.01 -3.94 -3.77
C GLU A 211 -2.31 -4.03 -4.56
N SER A 212 -3.25 -3.11 -4.31
CA SER A 212 -4.58 -3.11 -4.92
C SER A 212 -4.59 -2.43 -6.31
N GLY A 213 -3.71 -1.46 -6.54
CA GLY A 213 -3.75 -0.58 -7.72
C GLY A 213 -4.63 0.64 -7.53
N PHE A 214 -5.06 0.94 -6.29
CA PHE A 214 -5.88 2.11 -5.98
C PHE A 214 -5.15 3.41 -6.31
N GLU A 215 -5.72 4.15 -7.25
CA GLU A 215 -5.03 5.24 -7.94
C GLU A 215 -5.07 6.56 -7.21
N ASP A 216 -5.87 6.73 -6.15
CA ASP A 216 -6.04 8.02 -5.48
C ASP A 216 -5.10 8.24 -4.28
N VAL A 217 -4.05 7.44 -4.14
CA VAL A 217 -3.05 7.57 -3.07
C VAL A 217 -1.63 7.70 -3.59
N ALA A 218 -0.79 8.44 -2.87
CA ALA A 218 0.65 8.34 -2.99
C ALA A 218 1.16 7.43 -1.88
N PHE A 219 1.80 6.32 -2.25
CA PHE A 219 2.44 5.40 -1.31
C PHE A 219 3.93 5.72 -1.22
N ILE A 220 4.41 6.12 -0.04
CA ILE A 220 5.79 6.56 0.18
C ILE A 220 6.46 5.62 1.18
N THR A 221 7.67 5.20 0.86
CA THR A 221 8.53 4.41 1.76
C THR A 221 9.82 5.13 2.05
N GLY A 222 10.41 4.92 3.24
CA GLY A 222 11.69 5.53 3.60
C GLY A 222 12.50 4.75 4.62
N ALA A 223 13.83 4.76 4.45
CA ALA A 223 14.80 4.23 5.42
C ALA A 223 16.01 5.15 5.54
N TYR A 224 16.84 4.93 6.58
CA TYR A 224 18.07 5.68 6.76
C TYR A 224 19.14 5.30 5.72
N GLY A 225 19.97 6.27 5.35
CA GLY A 225 21.10 6.05 4.43
C GLY A 225 20.75 6.21 2.94
N LEU A 226 21.62 5.67 2.08
CA LEU A 226 21.45 5.64 0.63
C LEU A 226 20.32 4.68 0.20
N GLY A 227 19.62 5.02 -0.88
CA GLY A 227 18.34 4.38 -1.28
C GLY A 227 18.45 2.95 -1.76
N GLU A 228 19.66 2.52 -2.09
CA GLU A 228 19.97 1.17 -2.60
C GLU A 228 19.41 0.07 -1.68
N THR A 229 19.44 0.25 -0.36
CA THR A 229 18.90 -0.75 0.58
C THR A 229 17.39 -0.90 0.51
N VAL A 230 16.67 0.16 0.14
CA VAL A 230 15.20 0.16 -0.01
C VAL A 230 14.81 -0.42 -1.37
N VAL A 231 15.51 -0.02 -2.44
CA VAL A 231 15.29 -0.51 -3.81
C VAL A 231 15.58 -2.00 -3.92
N GLN A 232 16.65 -2.49 -3.30
CA GLN A 232 16.95 -3.92 -3.21
C GLN A 232 16.04 -4.67 -2.22
N GLY A 233 15.36 -3.93 -1.34
CA GLY A 233 14.54 -4.51 -0.27
C GLY A 233 15.33 -5.19 0.84
N ALA A 234 16.60 -4.84 1.00
CA ALA A 234 17.44 -5.32 2.09
C ALA A 234 16.99 -4.78 3.46
N VAL A 235 16.18 -3.71 3.48
CA VAL A 235 15.62 -3.10 4.68
C VAL A 235 14.09 -3.07 4.62
N ASN A 236 13.44 -3.17 5.79
CA ASN A 236 12.02 -2.91 5.94
C ASN A 236 11.81 -1.42 6.30
N PRO A 237 11.34 -0.59 5.34
CA PRO A 237 11.25 0.86 5.49
C PRO A 237 10.00 1.29 6.28
N ASP A 238 9.98 2.55 6.69
CA ASP A 238 8.73 3.22 7.07
C ASP A 238 7.80 3.32 5.86
N GLU A 239 6.50 3.31 6.11
CA GLU A 239 5.44 3.34 5.10
C GLU A 239 4.43 4.46 5.41
N TYR A 240 4.06 5.22 4.38
CA TYR A 240 3.14 6.34 4.47
C TYR A 240 2.17 6.34 3.30
N TYR A 241 0.89 6.59 3.56
CA TYR A 241 -0.11 6.83 2.52
C TYR A 241 -0.64 8.25 2.62
N VAL A 242 -0.73 8.93 1.47
CA VAL A 242 -1.30 10.27 1.36
C VAL A 242 -2.40 10.26 0.31
N PHE A 243 -3.60 10.73 0.67
CA PHE A 243 -4.74 10.76 -0.27
C PHE A 243 -4.61 11.95 -1.23
N LYS A 244 -4.44 11.67 -2.53
CA LYS A 244 -4.17 12.69 -3.56
C LYS A 244 -5.33 13.68 -3.76
N PRO A 245 -6.62 13.27 -3.81
CA PRO A 245 -7.71 14.18 -4.12
C PRO A 245 -7.85 15.36 -3.14
N THR A 246 -7.76 15.13 -1.83
CA THR A 246 -7.84 16.23 -0.85
C THR A 246 -6.49 16.92 -0.65
N LEU A 247 -5.36 16.25 -0.93
CA LEU A 247 -4.05 16.91 -1.00
C LEU A 247 -4.03 18.01 -2.08
N LYS A 248 -4.60 17.73 -3.27
CA LYS A 248 -4.78 18.71 -4.36
C LYS A 248 -5.64 19.91 -3.94
N GLN A 249 -6.51 19.74 -2.94
CA GLN A 249 -7.36 20.80 -2.38
C GLN A 249 -6.69 21.58 -1.23
N GLY A 250 -5.46 21.21 -0.83
CA GLY A 250 -4.69 21.91 0.21
C GLY A 250 -4.81 21.32 1.62
N TYR A 251 -5.51 20.20 1.78
CA TYR A 251 -5.56 19.46 3.05
C TYR A 251 -4.24 18.70 3.34
N LYS A 252 -4.15 18.09 4.52
CA LYS A 252 -2.98 17.29 4.95
C LYS A 252 -3.32 15.81 5.14
N PRO A 253 -3.77 15.08 4.11
CA PRO A 253 -4.39 13.77 4.29
C PRO A 253 -3.37 12.63 4.38
N ILE A 254 -2.56 12.60 5.44
CA ILE A 254 -1.68 11.46 5.75
C ILE A 254 -2.54 10.37 6.41
N ILE A 255 -3.14 9.52 5.58
CA ILE A 255 -4.14 8.53 6.01
C ILE A 255 -3.54 7.29 6.68
N GLN A 256 -2.23 7.05 6.54
CA GLN A 256 -1.54 5.98 7.28
C GLN A 256 -0.06 6.33 7.51
N LYS A 257 0.46 5.97 8.70
CA LYS A 257 1.89 6.00 9.03
C LYS A 257 2.30 4.71 9.76
N LYS A 258 3.25 3.96 9.22
CA LYS A 258 3.72 2.69 9.80
C LYS A 258 5.24 2.67 9.88
N VAL A 259 5.74 2.36 11.08
CA VAL A 259 7.18 2.33 11.36
C VAL A 259 7.76 1.01 10.85
N GLY A 260 8.80 1.09 10.02
CA GLY A 260 9.61 -0.05 9.59
C GLY A 260 10.70 -0.41 10.59
N THR A 261 11.22 -1.64 10.52
CA THR A 261 12.28 -2.09 11.44
C THR A 261 13.61 -1.39 11.17
N LYS A 262 13.88 -0.94 9.94
CA LYS A 262 15.04 -0.11 9.56
C LYS A 262 16.39 -0.60 10.13
N GLN A 263 16.61 -1.91 10.15
CA GLN A 263 17.74 -2.53 10.88
C GLN A 263 19.12 -2.15 10.32
N ILE A 264 19.21 -1.80 9.04
CA ILE A 264 20.45 -1.48 8.34
C ILE A 264 20.32 -0.18 7.53
N LYS A 265 21.46 0.49 7.33
CA LYS A 265 21.59 1.65 6.44
C LYS A 265 22.89 1.58 5.64
N MET A 266 22.86 2.04 4.39
CA MET A 266 24.05 2.18 3.57
C MET A 266 24.61 3.60 3.68
N ILE A 267 25.91 3.70 3.93
CA ILE A 267 26.63 4.96 4.12
C ILE A 267 27.90 5.01 3.28
N TYR A 268 28.52 6.18 3.18
CA TYR A 268 29.83 6.33 2.55
C TYR A 268 30.90 5.59 3.35
N SER A 269 31.83 4.97 2.62
CA SER A 269 33.04 4.43 3.22
C SER A 269 34.00 5.56 3.62
N ALA A 270 34.96 5.24 4.50
CA ALA A 270 36.05 6.16 4.79
C ALA A 270 36.95 6.32 3.56
N ASP A 271 37.54 7.51 3.39
CA ASP A 271 38.43 7.80 2.27
C ASP A 271 39.59 6.77 2.21
N GLY A 272 39.86 6.23 1.02
CA GLY A 272 40.87 5.19 0.80
C GLY A 272 40.39 3.74 0.99
N SER A 273 39.11 3.52 1.30
CA SER A 273 38.51 2.18 1.29
C SER A 273 38.44 1.59 -0.11
N LYS A 274 38.52 0.26 -0.23
CA LYS A 274 38.40 -0.45 -1.52
C LYS A 274 37.02 -0.26 -2.17
N GLU A 275 35.98 -0.24 -1.36
CA GLU A 275 34.59 -0.01 -1.78
C GLU A 275 34.13 1.39 -1.34
N PRO A 276 33.42 2.14 -2.19
CA PRO A 276 33.03 3.53 -1.92
C PRO A 276 31.89 3.67 -0.91
N THR A 277 31.15 2.58 -0.65
CA THR A 277 30.01 2.52 0.28
C THR A 277 30.09 1.28 1.17
N LYS A 278 29.43 1.32 2.33
CA LYS A 278 29.30 0.18 3.25
C LYS A 278 27.93 0.17 3.93
N THR A 279 27.46 -1.02 4.28
CA THR A 279 26.23 -1.21 5.05
C THR A 279 26.55 -1.37 6.53
N VAL A 280 25.81 -0.66 7.38
CA VAL A 280 25.97 -0.67 8.85
C VAL A 280 24.62 -0.87 9.53
N SER A 281 24.63 -1.36 10.78
CA SER A 281 23.42 -1.46 11.60
C SER A 281 22.94 -0.07 12.04
N VAL A 282 21.63 0.12 12.12
CA VAL A 282 21.00 1.33 12.67
C VAL A 282 20.86 1.16 14.18
N ASP A 283 21.01 2.25 14.94
CA ASP A 283 20.82 2.23 16.38
C ASP A 283 19.37 1.82 16.75
N PRO A 284 19.14 0.93 17.73
CA PRO A 284 17.80 0.49 18.11
C PRO A 284 16.80 1.60 18.47
N GLU A 285 17.27 2.75 18.98
CA GLU A 285 16.39 3.90 19.27
C GLU A 285 16.08 4.74 18.02
N GLU A 286 16.95 4.74 17.00
CA GLU A 286 16.65 5.31 15.68
C GLU A 286 15.64 4.43 14.93
N GLN A 287 15.73 3.10 15.04
CA GLN A 287 14.82 2.16 14.36
C GLN A 287 13.34 2.39 14.71
N LYS A 288 13.05 2.87 15.92
CA LYS A 288 11.68 3.12 16.41
C LYS A 288 11.08 4.44 15.94
N LYS A 289 11.87 5.30 15.27
CA LYS A 289 11.45 6.64 14.82
C LYS A 289 11.11 6.62 13.33
N PHE A 290 10.24 7.55 12.91
CA PHE A 290 10.01 7.81 11.50
C PHE A 290 11.22 8.55 10.89
N VAL A 291 11.59 8.20 9.66
CA VAL A 291 12.73 8.81 8.96
C VAL A 291 12.43 10.19 8.37
N VAL A 292 11.15 10.50 8.16
CA VAL A 292 10.67 11.77 7.60
C VAL A 292 9.57 12.38 8.46
N THR A 293 9.49 13.71 8.41
CA THR A 293 8.46 14.51 9.07
C THR A 293 7.18 14.59 8.25
N GLU A 294 6.08 15.04 8.84
CA GLU A 294 4.80 15.17 8.14
C GLU A 294 4.85 16.16 6.96
N GLU A 295 5.56 17.28 7.11
CA GLU A 295 5.73 18.26 6.03
C GLU A 295 6.55 17.69 4.87
N GLU A 296 7.53 16.83 5.16
CA GLU A 296 8.31 16.12 4.14
C GLU A 296 7.46 15.06 3.42
N ILE A 297 6.63 14.31 4.15
CA ILE A 297 5.66 13.36 3.57
C ILE A 297 4.73 14.08 2.60
N LEU A 298 4.16 15.21 3.00
CA LEU A 298 3.26 16.01 2.15
C LEU A 298 3.98 16.60 0.94
N THR A 299 5.25 16.99 1.09
CA THR A 299 6.07 17.50 -0.02
C THR A 299 6.34 16.40 -1.05
N LEU A 300 6.75 15.21 -0.60
CA LEU A 300 6.96 14.04 -1.47
C LEU A 300 5.67 13.65 -2.18
N ALA A 301 4.52 13.64 -1.48
CA ALA A 301 3.23 13.34 -2.09
C ALA A 301 2.82 14.38 -3.15
N LYS A 302 3.09 15.67 -2.92
CA LYS A 302 2.85 16.74 -3.92
C LYS A 302 3.74 16.55 -5.15
N TRP A 303 5.00 16.17 -4.96
CA TRP A 303 5.89 15.82 -6.07
C TRP A 303 5.41 14.59 -6.83
N ALA A 304 4.95 13.53 -6.14
CA ALA A 304 4.37 12.35 -6.77
C ALA A 304 3.19 12.72 -7.69
N VAL A 305 2.26 13.54 -7.19
CA VAL A 305 1.15 14.10 -7.97
C VAL A 305 1.64 14.90 -9.18
N THR A 306 2.63 15.78 -8.98
CA THR A 306 3.14 16.67 -10.03
C THR A 306 3.84 15.89 -11.15
N ILE A 307 4.58 14.83 -10.79
CA ILE A 307 5.26 13.92 -11.72
C ILE A 307 4.22 13.10 -12.48
N GLU A 308 3.27 12.48 -11.80
CA GLU A 308 2.18 11.71 -12.42
C GLU A 308 1.34 12.54 -13.38
N ASP A 309 0.89 13.74 -12.97
CA ASP A 309 0.10 14.63 -13.80
C ASP A 309 0.90 14.99 -15.09
N HIS A 310 2.19 15.32 -14.98
CA HIS A 310 3.05 15.63 -16.13
C HIS A 310 3.19 14.45 -17.12
N TYR A 311 3.46 13.25 -16.60
CA TYR A 311 3.63 12.08 -17.45
C TYR A 311 2.32 11.57 -18.04
N SER A 312 1.21 11.73 -17.32
CA SER A 312 -0.14 11.41 -17.81
C SER A 312 -0.57 12.36 -18.93
N GLU A 313 -0.37 13.67 -18.74
CA GLU A 313 -0.62 14.69 -19.77
C GLU A 313 0.17 14.41 -21.05
N LYS A 314 1.46 14.07 -20.90
CA LYS A 314 2.33 13.78 -22.04
C LYS A 314 1.95 12.48 -22.77
N ALA A 315 1.50 11.47 -22.03
CA ALA A 315 1.11 10.18 -22.61
C ALA A 315 -0.30 10.19 -23.21
N GLY A 316 -1.18 11.12 -22.79
CA GLY A 316 -2.58 11.19 -23.22
C GLY A 316 -3.49 10.17 -22.53
N TYR A 317 -2.98 9.45 -21.53
CA TYR A 317 -3.73 8.51 -20.69
C TYR A 317 -3.16 8.51 -19.27
N HIS A 318 -3.92 8.03 -18.29
CA HIS A 318 -3.47 7.97 -16.90
C HIS A 318 -2.23 7.08 -16.77
N LYS A 319 -1.12 7.67 -16.32
CA LYS A 319 0.20 7.03 -16.29
C LYS A 319 0.80 7.10 -14.89
N PRO A 320 0.53 6.08 -14.04
CA PRO A 320 1.09 6.05 -12.70
C PRO A 320 2.62 5.90 -12.75
N MET A 321 3.28 6.37 -11.69
CA MET A 321 4.73 6.53 -11.62
C MET A 321 5.32 5.84 -10.38
N ASP A 322 6.49 5.25 -10.57
CA ASP A 322 7.44 4.74 -9.57
C ASP A 322 8.62 5.73 -9.49
N MET A 323 8.92 6.22 -8.30
CA MET A 323 9.87 7.32 -8.08
C MET A 323 10.82 7.02 -6.92
N GLU A 324 12.09 7.33 -7.09
CA GLU A 324 13.09 7.27 -6.03
C GLU A 324 13.38 8.68 -5.51
N TRP A 325 13.48 8.81 -4.18
CA TRP A 325 13.73 10.09 -3.52
C TRP A 325 14.83 9.98 -2.47
N ALA A 326 15.49 11.10 -2.19
CA ALA A 326 16.56 11.20 -1.20
C ALA A 326 16.50 12.53 -0.45
N LYS A 327 16.76 12.51 0.85
CA LYS A 327 16.97 13.70 1.67
C LYS A 327 18.45 13.95 1.86
N ASP A 328 18.91 15.15 1.58
CA ASP A 328 20.29 15.55 1.83
C ASP A 328 20.51 15.81 3.33
N GLY A 329 21.42 15.07 3.96
CA GLY A 329 21.72 15.24 5.39
C GLY A 329 22.60 16.46 5.71
N VAL A 330 23.07 17.21 4.70
CA VAL A 330 23.82 18.46 4.88
C VAL A 330 22.91 19.67 4.68
N THR A 331 22.10 19.71 3.62
CA THR A 331 21.20 20.84 3.36
C THR A 331 19.82 20.67 4.01
N GLY A 332 19.40 19.43 4.28
CA GLY A 332 18.06 19.10 4.76
C GLY A 332 17.01 19.03 3.65
N GLU A 333 17.37 19.28 2.40
CA GLU A 333 16.45 19.33 1.27
C GLU A 333 16.13 17.94 0.72
N LEU A 334 14.92 17.80 0.17
CA LEU A 334 14.48 16.60 -0.54
C LEU A 334 14.84 16.71 -2.02
N PHE A 335 15.01 15.55 -2.66
CA PHE A 335 15.31 15.43 -4.09
C PHE A 335 14.63 14.18 -4.66
N ILE A 336 14.17 14.27 -5.92
CA ILE A 336 13.82 13.12 -6.75
C ILE A 336 15.06 12.71 -7.53
N VAL A 337 15.47 11.45 -7.38
CA VAL A 337 16.70 10.93 -8.00
C VAL A 337 16.41 10.04 -9.20
N GLN A 338 15.19 9.52 -9.32
CA GLN A 338 14.73 8.75 -10.48
C GLN A 338 13.20 8.74 -10.55
N ALA A 339 12.64 8.59 -11.74
CA ALA A 339 11.23 8.28 -11.92
C ALA A 339 11.02 7.46 -13.20
N ARG A 340 10.06 6.54 -13.18
CA ARG A 340 9.66 5.71 -14.32
C ARG A 340 8.18 5.32 -14.21
N PRO A 341 7.55 4.88 -15.30
CA PRO A 341 6.15 4.44 -15.25
C PRO A 341 5.98 3.18 -14.39
N GLU A 342 4.88 3.11 -13.64
CA GLU A 342 4.40 1.89 -12.97
C GLU A 342 3.66 1.02 -14.01
N THR A 343 4.00 -0.28 -14.08
CA THR A 343 3.57 -1.16 -15.19
C THR A 343 2.80 -2.40 -14.77
N VAL A 344 2.67 -2.66 -13.47
CA VAL A 344 2.00 -3.86 -12.97
C VAL A 344 0.49 -3.70 -13.04
N HIS A 345 -0.06 -2.59 -12.53
CA HIS A 345 -1.52 -2.42 -12.47
C HIS A 345 -2.12 -1.90 -13.77
N SER A 346 -1.33 -1.27 -14.63
CA SER A 346 -1.79 -0.81 -15.95
C SER A 346 -2.21 -1.95 -16.90
N ARG A 347 -1.86 -3.21 -16.58
CA ARG A 347 -2.21 -4.40 -17.37
C ARG A 347 -3.39 -5.21 -16.83
N LYS A 348 -3.89 -4.91 -15.63
CA LYS A 348 -5.01 -5.66 -15.03
C LYS A 348 -6.33 -5.28 -15.70
N ASP A 349 -7.10 -6.29 -16.11
CA ASP A 349 -8.46 -6.10 -16.59
C ASP A 349 -9.41 -5.79 -15.42
N ARG A 350 -9.74 -4.51 -15.25
CA ARG A 350 -10.66 -4.03 -14.19
C ARG A 350 -12.11 -4.50 -14.38
N SER A 351 -12.47 -5.13 -15.51
CA SER A 351 -13.82 -5.68 -15.70
C SER A 351 -14.05 -7.01 -14.99
N LYS A 352 -12.99 -7.64 -14.47
CA LYS A 352 -13.02 -8.93 -13.79
C LYS A 352 -12.51 -8.81 -12.37
N LEU A 353 -13.30 -9.30 -11.42
CA LEU A 353 -12.88 -9.46 -10.03
C LEU A 353 -12.51 -10.94 -9.81
N ILE A 354 -11.24 -11.20 -9.49
CA ILE A 354 -10.75 -12.56 -9.18
C ILE A 354 -10.47 -12.62 -7.69
N LYS A 355 -11.12 -13.55 -7.00
CA LYS A 355 -10.96 -13.76 -5.55
C LYS A 355 -10.40 -15.15 -5.26
N TYR A 356 -9.43 -15.23 -4.37
CA TYR A 356 -8.88 -16.48 -3.87
C TYR A 356 -9.49 -16.75 -2.49
N VAL A 357 -10.12 -17.91 -2.30
CA VAL A 357 -10.86 -18.23 -1.07
C VAL A 357 -10.35 -19.54 -0.49
N MET A 358 -9.72 -19.47 0.69
CA MET A 358 -9.36 -20.64 1.48
C MET A 358 -10.62 -21.41 1.90
N LYS A 359 -10.64 -22.73 1.66
CA LYS A 359 -11.75 -23.61 2.08
C LYS A 359 -11.41 -24.39 3.35
N GLU A 360 -10.15 -24.37 3.77
CA GLU A 360 -9.65 -25.15 4.91
C GLU A 360 -8.86 -24.25 5.87
N LYS A 361 -8.91 -24.58 7.15
CA LYS A 361 -8.06 -23.95 8.18
C LYS A 361 -6.84 -24.83 8.42
N GLY A 362 -5.65 -24.27 8.23
CA GLY A 362 -4.39 -24.91 8.55
C GLY A 362 -3.73 -24.35 9.80
N LYS A 363 -2.69 -25.04 10.28
CA LYS A 363 -1.81 -24.53 11.33
C LYS A 363 -0.83 -23.53 10.71
N THR A 364 -0.84 -22.29 11.20
CA THR A 364 0.10 -21.25 10.79
C THR A 364 1.51 -21.60 11.26
N LEU A 365 2.46 -21.65 10.32
CA LEU A 365 3.88 -21.90 10.58
C LEU A 365 4.64 -20.58 10.75
N ILE A 366 4.38 -19.62 9.88
CA ILE A 366 5.01 -18.31 9.87
C ILE A 366 4.11 -17.27 9.19
N GLU A 367 4.36 -16.00 9.51
CA GLU A 367 3.63 -14.84 9.00
C GLU A 367 4.64 -13.82 8.50
N GLY A 368 4.24 -13.00 7.53
CA GLY A 368 5.03 -11.90 7.01
C GLY A 368 4.15 -10.88 6.29
N LYS A 369 4.77 -9.98 5.53
CA LYS A 369 4.04 -9.03 4.67
C LYS A 369 3.54 -9.76 3.43
N SER A 370 2.25 -9.63 3.15
CA SER A 370 1.65 -10.14 1.92
C SER A 370 2.04 -9.31 0.71
N ILE A 371 2.33 -9.96 -0.42
CA ILE A 371 2.51 -9.34 -1.73
C ILE A 371 1.48 -9.93 -2.69
N GLY A 372 0.58 -9.08 -3.20
CA GLY A 372 -0.57 -9.50 -3.97
C GLY A 372 -1.63 -10.24 -3.14
N GLU A 373 -2.57 -10.90 -3.81
CA GLU A 373 -3.82 -11.43 -3.20
C GLU A 373 -4.03 -12.93 -3.47
N LYS A 374 -3.04 -13.60 -4.08
CA LYS A 374 -3.19 -15.00 -4.54
C LYS A 374 -2.91 -16.00 -3.42
N ILE A 375 -3.38 -17.23 -3.63
CA ILE A 375 -3.01 -18.38 -2.80
C ILE A 375 -2.18 -19.34 -3.66
N GLY A 376 -1.09 -19.85 -3.09
CA GLY A 376 -0.19 -20.80 -3.74
C GLY A 376 0.15 -21.96 -2.81
N ALA A 377 0.36 -23.14 -3.35
CA ALA A 377 0.69 -24.32 -2.56
C ALA A 377 1.73 -25.18 -3.28
N GLY A 378 2.64 -25.80 -2.51
CA GLY A 378 3.72 -26.60 -3.06
C GLY A 378 4.61 -27.22 -2.01
N GLU A 379 5.56 -28.02 -2.48
CA GLU A 379 6.63 -28.57 -1.65
C GLU A 379 7.64 -27.48 -1.31
N VAL A 380 8.09 -27.40 -0.07
CA VAL A 380 9.07 -26.41 0.38
C VAL A 380 10.45 -26.74 -0.17
N ASN A 381 11.12 -25.75 -0.76
CA ASN A 381 12.53 -25.85 -1.09
C ASN A 381 13.29 -24.65 -0.52
N VAL A 382 14.05 -24.89 0.54
CA VAL A 382 14.91 -23.89 1.17
C VAL A 382 16.23 -23.80 0.41
N ILE A 383 16.42 -22.73 -0.34
CA ILE A 383 17.65 -22.44 -1.06
C ILE A 383 18.25 -21.18 -0.43
N LYS A 384 19.46 -21.30 0.13
CA LYS A 384 20.12 -20.18 0.82
C LYS A 384 21.02 -19.36 -0.09
N ASP A 385 21.43 -19.94 -1.20
CA ASP A 385 22.44 -19.39 -2.09
C ASP A 385 22.08 -19.68 -3.55
N VAL A 386 22.33 -18.68 -4.42
CA VAL A 386 22.11 -18.72 -5.86
C VAL A 386 22.78 -19.93 -6.55
N HIS A 387 23.90 -20.42 -6.02
CA HIS A 387 24.60 -21.58 -6.60
C HIS A 387 23.78 -22.88 -6.52
N ASP A 388 22.78 -22.94 -5.63
CA ASP A 388 21.93 -24.11 -5.42
C ASP A 388 20.61 -24.06 -6.20
N ILE A 389 20.38 -23.02 -7.00
CA ILE A 389 19.15 -22.80 -7.80
C ILE A 389 18.83 -23.98 -8.71
N GLY A 390 19.84 -24.67 -9.24
CA GLY A 390 19.65 -25.86 -10.10
C GLY A 390 18.95 -27.05 -9.41
N LYS A 391 18.78 -27.01 -8.08
CA LYS A 391 18.03 -28.02 -7.31
C LYS A 391 16.53 -27.74 -7.26
N PHE A 392 16.08 -26.57 -7.71
CA PHE A 392 14.68 -26.16 -7.66
C PHE A 392 13.85 -26.84 -8.74
N LYS A 393 12.63 -27.26 -8.41
CA LYS A 393 11.69 -27.88 -9.36
C LYS A 393 10.46 -27.02 -9.55
N ALA A 394 9.89 -27.06 -10.75
CA ALA A 394 8.64 -26.35 -11.05
C ALA A 394 7.50 -26.77 -10.10
N GLY A 395 6.75 -25.80 -9.61
CA GLY A 395 5.63 -25.99 -8.66
C GLY A 395 6.03 -26.08 -7.19
N GLN A 396 7.32 -25.98 -6.86
CA GLN A 396 7.79 -25.87 -5.47
C GLN A 396 7.61 -24.44 -4.94
N VAL A 397 7.61 -24.32 -3.62
CA VAL A 397 7.66 -23.05 -2.90
C VAL A 397 9.12 -22.69 -2.62
N LEU A 398 9.55 -21.54 -3.11
CA LEU A 398 10.89 -21.02 -2.88
C LEU A 398 10.97 -20.36 -1.50
N VAL A 399 11.86 -20.84 -0.63
CA VAL A 399 12.15 -20.23 0.66
C VAL A 399 13.62 -19.81 0.71
N THR A 400 13.89 -18.52 0.93
CA THR A 400 15.26 -17.95 0.96
C THR A 400 15.38 -16.78 1.94
N ASP A 401 16.61 -16.30 2.22
CA ASP A 401 16.80 -15.11 3.06
C ASP A 401 16.33 -13.84 2.33
N MET A 402 16.77 -13.70 1.07
CA MET A 402 16.43 -12.62 0.15
C MET A 402 16.62 -13.13 -1.28
N THR A 403 15.85 -12.60 -2.23
CA THR A 403 16.08 -12.84 -3.65
C THR A 403 16.82 -11.67 -4.27
N ASP A 404 17.66 -11.96 -5.24
CA ASP A 404 18.24 -11.00 -6.15
C ASP A 404 17.90 -11.41 -7.61
N PRO A 405 18.29 -10.61 -8.62
CA PRO A 405 18.08 -10.92 -10.03
C PRO A 405 18.42 -12.33 -10.52
N ASP A 406 19.40 -13.01 -9.92
CA ASP A 406 19.84 -14.33 -10.40
C ASP A 406 18.82 -15.44 -10.04
N TRP A 407 17.84 -15.13 -9.19
CA TRP A 407 16.77 -16.04 -8.78
C TRP A 407 15.60 -16.09 -9.76
N GLU A 408 15.49 -15.13 -10.69
CA GLU A 408 14.35 -15.01 -11.60
C GLU A 408 13.98 -16.28 -12.38
N PRO A 409 14.94 -17.07 -12.92
CA PRO A 409 14.60 -18.28 -13.66
C PRO A 409 13.76 -19.27 -12.83
N ILE A 410 14.07 -19.42 -11.55
CA ILE A 410 13.32 -20.31 -10.66
C ILE A 410 12.07 -19.67 -10.08
N MET A 411 12.07 -18.34 -9.88
CA MET A 411 10.88 -17.62 -9.46
C MET A 411 9.74 -17.83 -10.45
N LYS A 412 10.01 -17.79 -11.77
CA LYS A 412 9.01 -18.02 -12.82
C LYS A 412 8.32 -19.38 -12.77
N ILE A 413 8.97 -20.39 -12.20
CA ILE A 413 8.45 -21.75 -12.09
C ILE A 413 8.01 -22.10 -10.66
N ALA A 414 8.13 -21.17 -9.71
CA ALA A 414 7.70 -21.35 -8.33
C ALA A 414 6.18 -21.24 -8.21
N SER A 415 5.57 -22.03 -7.32
CA SER A 415 4.15 -21.89 -6.98
C SER A 415 3.90 -20.75 -5.98
N ALA A 416 4.92 -20.41 -5.18
CA ALA A 416 4.91 -19.30 -4.24
C ALA A 416 6.35 -18.98 -3.75
N ILE A 417 6.54 -17.82 -3.12
CA ILE A 417 7.84 -17.35 -2.64
C ILE A 417 7.75 -16.84 -1.19
N VAL A 418 8.68 -17.25 -0.33
CA VAL A 418 8.79 -16.77 1.06
C VAL A 418 10.21 -16.30 1.35
N THR A 419 10.35 -15.08 1.89
CA THR A 419 11.65 -14.53 2.26
C THR A 419 11.75 -14.09 3.72
N ASN A 420 12.93 -14.25 4.33
CA ASN A 420 13.19 -13.72 5.68
C ASN A 420 13.16 -12.19 5.69
N ARG A 421 13.76 -11.55 4.68
CA ARG A 421 13.90 -10.10 4.57
C ARG A 421 13.15 -9.56 3.36
N GLY A 422 12.79 -8.28 3.41
CA GLY A 422 12.02 -7.62 2.35
C GLY A 422 10.84 -6.82 2.88
N GLY A 423 10.61 -5.66 2.26
CA GLY A 423 9.35 -4.92 2.35
C GLY A 423 8.56 -5.04 1.04
N ARG A 424 7.46 -4.29 0.91
CA ARG A 424 6.65 -4.25 -0.32
C ARG A 424 7.43 -3.84 -1.57
N THR A 425 8.55 -3.14 -1.41
CA THR A 425 9.36 -2.64 -2.52
C THR A 425 10.56 -3.54 -2.83
N CYS A 426 10.69 -4.71 -2.22
CA CYS A 426 11.85 -5.58 -2.44
C CYS A 426 11.82 -6.27 -3.81
N HIS A 427 12.97 -6.80 -4.24
CA HIS A 427 13.08 -7.56 -5.47
C HIS A 427 12.06 -8.71 -5.55
N ALA A 428 11.94 -9.50 -4.49
CA ALA A 428 10.98 -10.60 -4.41
C ALA A 428 9.55 -10.09 -4.65
N ALA A 429 9.18 -8.97 -4.02
CA ALA A 429 7.86 -8.39 -4.12
C ALA A 429 7.56 -7.89 -5.54
N ILE A 430 8.46 -7.10 -6.13
CA ILE A 430 8.29 -6.52 -7.47
C ILE A 430 8.09 -7.62 -8.52
N ILE A 431 8.99 -8.61 -8.55
CA ILE A 431 8.94 -9.70 -9.53
C ILE A 431 7.74 -10.61 -9.27
N SER A 432 7.39 -10.89 -8.02
CA SER A 432 6.21 -11.69 -7.70
C SER A 432 4.93 -11.03 -8.19
N ARG A 433 4.81 -9.69 -8.10
CA ARG A 433 3.65 -8.99 -8.65
C ARG A 433 3.62 -9.04 -10.19
N GLU A 434 4.76 -8.83 -10.84
CA GLU A 434 4.87 -8.88 -12.31
C GLU A 434 4.52 -10.27 -12.87
N LEU A 435 4.98 -11.33 -12.21
CA LEU A 435 4.71 -12.72 -12.59
C LEU A 435 3.37 -13.25 -12.05
N GLY A 436 2.72 -12.50 -11.16
CA GLY A 436 1.48 -12.90 -10.50
C GLY A 436 1.65 -14.15 -9.63
N ILE A 437 2.71 -14.24 -8.84
CA ILE A 437 3.03 -15.35 -7.93
C ILE A 437 2.80 -14.88 -6.49
N PRO A 438 2.12 -15.66 -5.63
CA PRO A 438 1.92 -15.29 -4.23
C PRO A 438 3.25 -15.24 -3.48
N CYS A 439 3.47 -14.16 -2.72
CA CYS A 439 4.73 -13.96 -2.03
C CYS A 439 4.54 -13.38 -0.62
N VAL A 440 5.30 -13.92 0.35
CA VAL A 440 5.34 -13.44 1.73
C VAL A 440 6.75 -13.02 2.08
N VAL A 441 6.95 -11.74 2.38
CA VAL A 441 8.28 -11.16 2.62
C VAL A 441 8.42 -10.65 4.05
N GLY A 442 9.67 -10.53 4.53
CA GLY A 442 9.92 -9.96 5.85
C GLY A 442 9.49 -10.86 7.01
N THR A 443 9.50 -12.18 6.80
CA THR A 443 9.14 -13.20 7.82
C THR A 443 10.16 -13.35 8.95
N LEU A 444 11.34 -12.73 8.82
CA LEU A 444 12.49 -12.74 9.73
C LEU A 444 13.23 -14.08 9.82
N ASN A 445 12.53 -15.23 9.86
CA ASN A 445 13.14 -16.55 10.08
C ASN A 445 12.42 -17.73 9.38
N ALA A 446 11.87 -17.51 8.17
CA ALA A 446 11.29 -18.56 7.35
C ALA A 446 12.30 -19.67 7.01
N THR A 447 13.55 -19.33 6.70
CA THR A 447 14.56 -20.33 6.31
C THR A 447 14.83 -21.37 7.39
N GLU A 448 14.69 -21.00 8.67
CA GLU A 448 14.87 -21.87 9.82
C GLU A 448 13.58 -22.63 10.15
N LYS A 449 12.44 -21.91 10.20
CA LYS A 449 11.16 -22.50 10.59
C LYS A 449 10.61 -23.47 9.55
N LEU A 450 10.80 -23.18 8.26
CA LEU A 450 10.25 -23.98 7.17
C LEU A 450 11.21 -25.08 6.69
N ALA A 451 12.43 -25.17 7.23
CA ALA A 451 13.42 -26.19 6.83
C ALA A 451 12.96 -27.64 7.04
N THR A 452 11.98 -27.88 7.92
CA THR A 452 11.42 -29.20 8.21
C THR A 452 10.01 -29.40 7.65
N ALA A 453 9.42 -28.36 7.08
CA ALA A 453 8.11 -28.44 6.46
C ALA A 453 8.26 -29.10 5.09
N HIS A 454 7.34 -30.01 4.75
CA HIS A 454 7.38 -30.72 3.47
C HIS A 454 6.50 -30.02 2.44
N ASP A 455 5.23 -29.83 2.77
CA ASP A 455 4.23 -29.15 1.93
C ASP A 455 3.65 -27.97 2.71
N ILE A 456 3.48 -26.83 2.03
CA ILE A 456 2.89 -25.62 2.61
C ILE A 456 1.91 -24.94 1.65
N THR A 457 1.03 -24.13 2.23
CA THR A 457 0.13 -23.22 1.52
C THR A 457 0.40 -21.81 1.97
N ILE A 458 0.50 -20.90 1.01
CA ILE A 458 0.76 -19.49 1.21
C ILE A 458 -0.49 -18.74 0.82
N ASP A 459 -1.00 -17.96 1.76
CA ASP A 459 -2.21 -17.18 1.62
C ASP A 459 -1.88 -15.69 1.74
N CYS A 460 -2.03 -15.00 0.62
CA CYS A 460 -1.88 -13.56 0.49
C CYS A 460 -3.24 -12.83 0.40
N SER A 461 -4.37 -13.55 0.45
CA SER A 461 -5.71 -12.99 0.22
C SER A 461 -6.34 -12.35 1.46
N GLN A 462 -5.62 -12.28 2.59
CA GLN A 462 -6.15 -11.79 3.87
C GLN A 462 -5.74 -10.34 4.18
N GLY A 463 -5.31 -9.58 3.18
CA GLY A 463 -4.88 -8.18 3.30
C GLY A 463 -3.38 -8.05 3.51
N ASP A 464 -2.97 -7.16 4.44
CA ASP A 464 -1.56 -6.77 4.63
C ASP A 464 -0.63 -7.89 5.11
N THR A 465 -1.18 -8.91 5.77
CA THR A 465 -0.41 -10.01 6.38
C THR A 465 -0.57 -11.27 5.55
N GLY A 466 0.56 -11.82 5.14
CA GLY A 466 0.64 -13.09 4.43
C GLY A 466 0.87 -14.24 5.41
N TYR A 467 0.11 -15.31 5.25
CA TYR A 467 0.16 -16.48 6.12
C TYR A 467 0.75 -17.68 5.41
N VAL A 468 1.62 -18.42 6.10
CA VAL A 468 2.16 -19.70 5.63
C VAL A 468 1.62 -20.82 6.51
N TYR A 469 0.82 -21.70 5.93
CA TYR A 469 0.18 -22.82 6.60
C TYR A 469 0.87 -24.15 6.32
N GLU A 470 0.79 -25.07 7.28
CA GLU A 470 1.23 -26.46 7.13
C GLU A 470 0.29 -27.25 6.20
N GLY A 471 0.87 -27.92 5.20
CA GLY A 471 0.16 -28.76 4.23
C GLY A 471 -0.30 -28.02 2.96
N LYS A 472 -0.76 -28.79 1.96
CA LYS A 472 -1.48 -28.30 0.77
C LYS A 472 -2.96 -28.21 1.09
N LEU A 473 -3.43 -27.00 1.39
CA LEU A 473 -4.80 -26.70 1.76
C LEU A 473 -5.62 -26.38 0.51
N ASN A 474 -6.88 -26.77 0.53
CA ASN A 474 -7.79 -26.49 -0.57
C ASN A 474 -8.22 -25.02 -0.58
N PHE A 475 -8.17 -24.42 -1.77
CA PHE A 475 -8.69 -23.08 -2.05
C PHE A 475 -9.42 -23.05 -3.39
N GLU A 476 -10.30 -22.08 -3.57
CA GLU A 476 -11.06 -21.85 -4.80
C GLU A 476 -10.70 -20.49 -5.39
N ILE A 477 -10.79 -20.37 -6.72
CA ILE A 477 -10.65 -19.12 -7.45
C ILE A 477 -12.04 -18.77 -7.99
N GLU A 478 -12.62 -17.69 -7.48
CA GLU A 478 -13.90 -17.16 -7.93
C GLU A 478 -13.64 -16.00 -8.90
N GLU A 479 -14.14 -16.08 -10.13
CA GLU A 479 -14.06 -15.01 -11.13
C GLU A 479 -15.45 -14.42 -11.36
N HIS A 480 -15.60 -13.12 -11.15
CA HIS A 480 -16.84 -12.38 -11.39
C HIS A 480 -16.63 -11.30 -12.46
N ASP A 481 -17.46 -11.33 -13.51
CA ASP A 481 -17.56 -10.22 -14.45
C ASP A 481 -18.37 -9.10 -13.80
N ILE A 482 -17.70 -7.98 -13.54
CA ILE A 482 -18.31 -6.78 -12.95
C ILE A 482 -18.59 -5.69 -13.99
N GLY A 483 -18.20 -5.89 -15.24
CA GLY A 483 -18.37 -4.90 -16.32
C GLY A 483 -19.83 -4.65 -16.70
N ASN A 484 -20.71 -5.62 -16.47
CA ASN A 484 -22.13 -5.56 -16.86
C ASN A 484 -23.10 -5.88 -15.70
N LEU A 485 -22.87 -5.33 -14.50
CA LEU A 485 -23.84 -5.48 -13.42
C LEU A 485 -25.06 -4.57 -13.62
N PRO A 486 -26.29 -5.07 -13.37
CA PRO A 486 -27.49 -4.25 -13.48
C PRO A 486 -27.47 -3.10 -12.47
N GLU A 487 -28.07 -1.97 -12.86
CA GLU A 487 -28.36 -0.87 -11.94
C GLU A 487 -29.49 -1.26 -10.98
N THR A 488 -29.42 -0.73 -9.76
CA THR A 488 -30.45 -0.88 -8.74
C THR A 488 -30.87 0.48 -8.22
N LYS A 489 -32.16 0.63 -7.88
CA LYS A 489 -32.69 1.85 -7.24
C LYS A 489 -32.34 1.89 -5.75
N THR A 490 -32.44 0.75 -5.07
CA THR A 490 -31.91 0.54 -3.73
C THR A 490 -30.39 0.57 -3.79
N LYS A 491 -29.78 1.43 -2.96
CA LYS A 491 -28.33 1.62 -2.94
C LYS A 491 -27.66 0.45 -2.25
N ILE A 492 -26.69 -0.18 -2.91
CA ILE A 492 -25.90 -1.26 -2.34
C ILE A 492 -24.63 -0.66 -1.74
N THR A 493 -24.57 -0.58 -0.42
CA THR A 493 -23.39 -0.12 0.31
C THR A 493 -22.68 -1.32 0.95
N MET A 494 -21.50 -1.09 1.52
CA MET A 494 -20.72 -2.16 2.15
C MET A 494 -20.54 -2.01 3.66
N ASN A 495 -20.41 -3.16 4.33
CA ASN A 495 -19.92 -3.30 5.68
C ASN A 495 -18.39 -3.46 5.62
N VAL A 496 -17.65 -2.42 5.99
CA VAL A 496 -16.19 -2.41 5.92
C VAL A 496 -15.61 -2.23 7.32
N ALA A 497 -14.77 -3.15 7.74
CA ALA A 497 -14.23 -3.18 9.10
C ALA A 497 -12.71 -3.02 9.15
N GLN A 498 -12.00 -3.45 8.11
CA GLN A 498 -10.54 -3.52 8.09
C GLN A 498 -9.97 -2.45 7.16
N PRO A 499 -9.19 -1.48 7.67
CA PRO A 499 -8.54 -0.46 6.85
C PRO A 499 -7.65 -1.04 5.76
N ASP A 500 -6.92 -2.11 6.07
CA ASP A 500 -5.93 -2.72 5.18
C ASP A 500 -6.54 -3.32 3.89
N GLN A 501 -7.84 -3.65 3.90
CA GLN A 501 -8.55 -4.20 2.73
C GLN A 501 -9.40 -3.14 2.01
N ALA A 502 -9.43 -1.90 2.50
CA ALA A 502 -10.38 -0.90 2.03
C ALA A 502 -10.17 -0.54 0.55
N PHE A 503 -8.92 -0.43 0.11
CA PHE A 503 -8.57 -0.09 -1.28
C PHE A 503 -8.98 -1.17 -2.27
N GLU A 504 -8.71 -2.44 -1.97
CA GLU A 504 -9.16 -3.57 -2.79
C GLU A 504 -10.69 -3.65 -2.87
N GLN A 505 -11.35 -3.57 -1.71
CA GLN A 505 -12.81 -3.63 -1.63
C GLN A 505 -13.48 -2.46 -2.36
N SER A 506 -12.80 -1.32 -2.52
CA SER A 506 -13.34 -0.15 -3.23
C SER A 506 -13.66 -0.43 -4.70
N PHE A 507 -12.99 -1.40 -5.32
CA PHE A 507 -13.22 -1.81 -6.69
C PHE A 507 -14.50 -2.62 -6.89
N ILE A 508 -15.06 -3.19 -5.81
CA ILE A 508 -16.35 -3.88 -5.87
C ILE A 508 -17.44 -2.83 -6.15
N PRO A 509 -18.32 -2.99 -7.15
CA PRO A 509 -19.33 -1.98 -7.46
C PRO A 509 -20.27 -1.69 -6.28
N ASN A 510 -20.14 -0.49 -5.70
CA ASN A 510 -20.80 -0.08 -4.46
C ASN A 510 -21.28 1.38 -4.50
N GLU A 511 -22.12 1.77 -3.54
CA GLU A 511 -22.62 3.13 -3.30
C GLU A 511 -22.04 3.76 -2.01
N GLY A 512 -20.87 3.31 -1.58
CA GLY A 512 -20.19 3.73 -0.35
C GLY A 512 -20.25 2.68 0.77
N VAL A 513 -20.03 3.13 2.00
CA VAL A 513 -19.99 2.28 3.20
C VAL A 513 -21.17 2.62 4.10
N GLY A 514 -22.08 1.66 4.28
CA GLY A 514 -23.26 1.83 5.13
C GLY A 514 -22.98 1.55 6.60
N LEU A 515 -21.90 0.81 6.88
CA LEU A 515 -21.43 0.55 8.23
C LEU A 515 -19.91 0.35 8.22
N MET A 516 -19.20 1.31 8.80
CA MET A 516 -17.84 1.13 9.28
C MET A 516 -17.84 0.91 10.80
N ARG A 517 -17.20 -0.16 11.26
CA ARG A 517 -17.06 -0.50 12.68
C ARG A 517 -15.70 -0.06 13.21
N GLU A 518 -15.65 0.96 14.06
CA GLU A 518 -14.37 1.46 14.58
C GLU A 518 -13.71 0.54 15.61
N GLU A 519 -14.46 -0.41 16.18
CA GLU A 519 -13.96 -1.38 17.16
C GLU A 519 -12.80 -2.21 16.61
N PHE A 520 -12.80 -2.47 15.30
CA PHE A 520 -11.70 -3.17 14.65
C PHE A 520 -10.42 -2.34 14.69
N VAL A 521 -10.49 -1.04 14.42
CA VAL A 521 -9.34 -0.13 14.54
C VAL A 521 -8.85 -0.10 15.98
N ILE A 522 -9.76 0.00 16.95
CA ILE A 522 -9.40 0.00 18.37
C ILE A 522 -8.70 -1.32 18.76
N ASN A 523 -9.24 -2.48 18.39
CA ASN A 523 -8.65 -3.78 18.76
C ASN A 523 -7.34 -4.11 18.05
N SER A 524 -7.20 -3.76 16.77
CA SER A 524 -6.05 -4.16 15.96
C SER A 524 -4.91 -3.15 15.98
N HIS A 525 -5.23 -1.85 15.99
CA HIS A 525 -4.24 -0.78 15.85
C HIS A 525 -3.96 -0.05 17.16
N ILE A 526 -4.94 0.10 18.05
CA ILE A 526 -4.81 0.88 19.30
C ILE A 526 -4.49 -0.02 20.50
N LYS A 527 -5.26 -1.11 20.70
CA LYS A 527 -5.14 -2.15 21.75
C LYS A 527 -5.26 -1.67 23.20
N ILE A 528 -5.30 -0.36 23.44
CA ILE A 528 -5.24 0.25 24.77
C ILE A 528 -6.58 0.92 25.08
N HIS A 529 -7.03 0.77 26.33
CA HIS A 529 -8.23 1.43 26.80
C HIS A 529 -8.05 2.97 26.83
N PRO A 530 -8.98 3.79 26.29
CA PRO A 530 -8.83 5.25 26.22
C PRO A 530 -8.57 5.90 27.58
N LYS A 531 -9.28 5.46 28.62
CA LYS A 531 -9.07 5.94 30.00
C LYS A 531 -7.68 5.61 30.55
N ALA A 532 -7.05 4.53 30.11
CA ALA A 532 -5.69 4.17 30.51
C ALA A 532 -4.66 5.15 29.91
N LEU A 533 -4.88 5.59 28.66
CA LEU A 533 -4.05 6.63 28.02
C LEU A 533 -4.24 7.99 28.71
N ILE A 534 -5.48 8.35 29.05
CA ILE A 534 -5.79 9.62 29.74
C ILE A 534 -5.18 9.65 31.15
N ASN A 535 -5.23 8.53 31.87
CA ASN A 535 -4.78 8.43 33.26
C ASN A 535 -3.40 7.77 33.40
N PHE A 536 -2.59 7.79 32.33
CA PHE A 536 -1.33 7.03 32.24
C PHE A 536 -0.42 7.23 33.45
N ASP A 537 -0.20 8.47 33.87
CA ASP A 537 0.68 8.81 34.99
C ASP A 537 0.20 8.22 36.33
N ASN A 538 -1.12 8.07 36.48
CA ASN A 538 -1.79 7.59 37.69
C ASN A 538 -1.91 6.06 37.76
N LEU A 539 -1.58 5.33 36.70
CA LEU A 539 -1.64 3.87 36.68
C LEU A 539 -0.65 3.29 37.71
N GLN A 540 -1.09 2.33 38.50
CA GLN A 540 -0.27 1.66 39.52
C GLN A 540 0.38 0.36 39.01
N ASP A 541 -0.13 -0.19 37.91
CA ASP A 541 0.37 -1.42 37.30
C ASP A 541 1.53 -1.09 36.34
N GLU A 542 2.74 -1.40 36.79
CA GLU A 542 3.98 -1.14 36.04
C GLU A 542 4.08 -1.96 34.74
N GLU A 543 3.50 -3.16 34.69
CA GLU A 543 3.48 -3.98 33.46
C GLU A 543 2.55 -3.37 32.41
N VAL A 544 1.40 -2.84 32.84
CA VAL A 544 0.48 -2.10 31.95
C VAL A 544 1.14 -0.81 31.48
N LYS A 545 1.80 -0.05 32.36
CA LYS A 545 2.53 1.17 31.99
C LYS A 545 3.57 0.89 30.91
N LYS A 546 4.42 -0.12 31.12
CA LYS A 546 5.46 -0.50 30.16
C LYS A 546 4.89 -0.86 28.79
N LYS A 547 3.82 -1.67 28.73
CA LYS A 547 3.15 -2.02 27.46
C LYS A 547 2.58 -0.79 26.74
N ILE A 548 1.99 0.15 27.49
CA ILE A 548 1.49 1.40 26.93
C ILE A 548 2.66 2.24 26.38
N GLU A 549 3.77 2.37 27.11
CA GLU A 549 4.96 3.10 26.65
C GLU A 549 5.53 2.52 25.35
N GLU A 550 5.62 1.19 25.26
CA GLU A 550 6.11 0.50 24.07
C GLU A 550 5.23 0.77 22.84
N LEU A 551 3.90 0.68 22.98
CA LEU A 551 2.95 0.91 21.88
C LEU A 551 2.83 2.39 21.49
N THR A 552 2.98 3.28 22.47
CA THR A 552 2.87 4.74 22.27
C THR A 552 4.23 5.42 22.12
N TYR A 553 5.26 4.66 21.73
CA TYR A 553 6.59 5.21 21.50
C TYR A 553 6.52 6.33 20.46
N GLY A 554 7.26 7.42 20.71
CA GLY A 554 7.23 8.62 19.87
C GLY A 554 6.07 9.60 20.15
N TYR A 555 5.10 9.22 20.99
CA TYR A 555 4.03 10.11 21.44
C TYR A 555 4.36 10.69 22.81
N ALA A 556 4.53 12.02 22.87
CA ALA A 556 4.70 12.78 24.11
C ALA A 556 3.40 12.79 24.92
N ASP A 557 2.26 13.09 24.27
CA ASP A 557 0.93 12.91 24.84
C ASP A 557 0.35 11.57 24.37
N LYS A 558 0.08 10.67 25.32
CA LYS A 558 -0.44 9.32 25.05
C LYS A 558 -1.86 9.34 24.45
N LYS A 559 -2.62 10.42 24.66
CA LYS A 559 -3.95 10.59 24.05
C LYS A 559 -3.86 10.81 22.54
N GLU A 560 -2.84 11.52 22.07
CA GLU A 560 -2.64 11.77 20.63
C GLU A 560 -2.40 10.48 19.85
N PHE A 561 -1.83 9.45 20.50
CA PHE A 561 -1.73 8.12 19.90
C PHE A 561 -3.12 7.55 19.54
N PHE A 562 -4.10 7.67 20.44
CA PHE A 562 -5.47 7.22 20.18
C PHE A 562 -6.09 7.99 19.01
N VAL A 563 -5.98 9.33 19.07
CA VAL A 563 -6.55 10.23 18.06
C VAL A 563 -5.96 9.94 16.67
N ASP A 564 -4.63 9.87 16.56
CA ASP A 564 -3.95 9.61 15.30
C ASP A 564 -4.26 8.24 14.73
N ARG A 565 -4.24 7.19 15.57
CA ARG A 565 -4.46 5.81 15.09
C ARG A 565 -5.89 5.58 14.66
N LEU A 566 -6.86 6.14 15.40
CA LEU A 566 -8.26 6.08 15.01
C LEU A 566 -8.49 6.90 13.72
N ALA A 567 -7.93 8.12 13.64
CA ALA A 567 -8.04 8.94 12.44
C ALA A 567 -7.44 8.25 11.20
N GLN A 568 -6.27 7.62 11.32
CA GLN A 568 -5.66 6.86 10.23
C GLN A 568 -6.56 5.70 9.77
N GLY A 569 -7.02 4.85 10.70
CA GLY A 569 -7.89 3.72 10.35
C GLY A 569 -9.20 4.13 9.69
N VAL A 570 -9.85 5.18 10.20
CA VAL A 570 -11.09 5.74 9.62
C VAL A 570 -10.84 6.42 8.28
N SER A 571 -9.77 7.22 8.17
CA SER A 571 -9.47 7.95 6.94
C SER A 571 -9.09 7.05 5.79
N MET A 572 -8.45 5.90 6.03
CA MET A 572 -8.12 4.93 4.99
C MET A 572 -9.39 4.38 4.33
N ILE A 573 -10.41 4.02 5.12
CA ILE A 573 -11.71 3.59 4.61
C ILE A 573 -12.43 4.77 3.94
N ALA A 574 -12.50 5.93 4.58
CA ALA A 574 -13.16 7.11 4.00
C ALA A 574 -12.55 7.54 2.66
N ALA A 575 -11.22 7.44 2.52
CA ALA A 575 -10.48 7.72 1.29
C ALA A 575 -10.76 6.69 0.19
N ALA A 576 -10.78 5.39 0.52
CA ALA A 576 -11.03 4.32 -0.43
C ALA A 576 -12.37 4.46 -1.17
N PHE A 577 -13.39 4.99 -0.49
CA PHE A 577 -14.74 5.16 -1.05
C PHE A 577 -15.06 6.60 -1.47
N TYR A 578 -14.11 7.52 -1.40
CA TYR A 578 -14.35 8.93 -1.71
C TYR A 578 -14.79 9.11 -3.19
N PRO A 579 -15.76 10.00 -3.49
CA PRO A 579 -16.51 10.88 -2.58
C PRO A 579 -17.82 10.25 -2.04
N LYS A 580 -18.03 8.93 -2.18
CA LYS A 580 -19.23 8.24 -1.69
C LYS A 580 -19.27 8.26 -0.17
N LYS A 581 -20.47 8.29 0.40
CA LYS A 581 -20.67 8.38 1.85
C LYS A 581 -20.07 7.17 2.56
N VAL A 582 -19.41 7.43 3.69
CA VAL A 582 -18.90 6.39 4.61
C VAL A 582 -19.50 6.66 5.98
N ILE A 583 -20.36 5.77 6.45
CA ILE A 583 -21.02 5.91 7.75
C ILE A 583 -20.21 5.15 8.80
N VAL A 584 -19.48 5.87 9.65
CA VAL A 584 -18.80 5.30 10.81
C VAL A 584 -19.75 5.16 11.99
N ARG A 585 -19.86 3.94 12.51
CA ARG A 585 -20.51 3.68 13.80
C ARG A 585 -19.51 3.95 14.89
N LEU A 586 -19.87 4.82 15.84
CA LEU A 586 -19.07 5.05 17.04
C LEU A 586 -18.99 3.77 17.88
N SER A 587 -18.02 3.70 18.78
CA SER A 587 -17.68 2.48 19.50
C SER A 587 -18.87 1.93 20.28
N ASP A 588 -19.25 0.71 19.94
CA ASP A 588 -20.33 -0.04 20.56
C ASP A 588 -19.80 -1.22 21.40
N PHE A 589 -18.56 -1.12 21.89
CA PHE A 589 -18.03 -2.14 22.81
C PHE A 589 -18.89 -2.27 24.08
N LYS A 590 -19.09 -3.52 24.48
CA LYS A 590 -19.59 -3.89 25.80
C LYS A 590 -18.48 -3.70 26.84
N SER A 591 -18.84 -3.52 28.11
CA SER A 591 -17.88 -3.29 29.20
C SER A 591 -16.83 -4.42 29.32
N ASN A 592 -17.24 -5.68 29.09
CA ASN A 592 -16.33 -6.83 29.09
C ASN A 592 -15.34 -6.84 27.91
N GLU A 593 -15.70 -6.24 26.77
CA GLU A 593 -14.80 -6.10 25.61
C GLU A 593 -13.78 -5.00 25.87
N TYR A 594 -14.21 -3.85 26.38
CA TYR A 594 -13.29 -2.80 26.85
C TYR A 594 -12.33 -3.30 27.93
N ALA A 595 -12.80 -4.17 28.83
CA ALA A 595 -11.98 -4.75 29.90
C ALA A 595 -10.82 -5.61 29.37
N ASN A 596 -10.93 -6.13 28.15
CA ASN A 596 -9.88 -6.92 27.50
C ASN A 596 -8.77 -6.06 26.87
N LEU A 597 -9.00 -4.76 26.67
CA LEU A 597 -7.95 -3.84 26.23
C LEU A 597 -6.90 -3.66 27.32
N ILE A 598 -5.70 -3.25 26.92
CA ILE A 598 -4.60 -2.96 27.84
C ILE A 598 -5.04 -1.83 28.79
N GLY A 599 -5.03 -2.11 30.09
CA GLY A 599 -5.48 -1.21 31.15
C GLY A 599 -7.00 -1.13 31.36
N GLY A 600 -7.82 -1.88 30.60
CA GLY A 600 -9.28 -1.78 30.62
C GLY A 600 -9.94 -2.22 31.93
N LYS A 601 -9.47 -3.31 32.55
CA LYS A 601 -10.04 -3.86 33.80
C LYS A 601 -10.12 -2.88 34.97
N LEU A 602 -9.37 -1.78 34.94
CA LEU A 602 -9.38 -0.74 35.98
C LEU A 602 -10.57 0.21 35.86
N PHE A 603 -11.15 0.33 34.67
CA PHE A 603 -12.18 1.32 34.34
C PHE A 603 -13.53 0.67 34.05
N GLU A 604 -13.56 -0.64 33.81
CA GLU A 604 -14.75 -1.35 33.36
C GLU A 604 -15.44 -2.12 34.49
N PRO A 605 -16.73 -1.86 34.76
CA PRO A 605 -17.49 -2.64 35.72
C PRO A 605 -17.76 -4.05 35.20
N VAL A 606 -17.93 -5.00 36.12
CA VAL A 606 -18.46 -6.33 35.79
C VAL A 606 -19.97 -6.23 35.73
N GLU A 607 -20.55 -6.60 34.60
CA GLU A 607 -22.00 -6.58 34.39
C GLU A 607 -22.51 -8.01 34.17
N ASP A 608 -23.67 -8.34 34.78
CA ASP A 608 -24.29 -9.65 34.61
C ASP A 608 -24.78 -9.88 33.18
N ASN A 609 -25.21 -8.81 32.49
CA ASN A 609 -25.74 -8.85 31.13
C ASN A 609 -25.10 -7.77 30.24
N PRO A 610 -23.84 -7.97 29.77
CA PRO A 610 -23.13 -6.96 29.01
C PRO A 610 -23.84 -6.52 27.71
N MET A 611 -24.69 -7.37 27.13
CA MET A 611 -25.45 -7.05 25.90
C MET A 611 -26.37 -5.83 26.07
N ILE A 612 -27.03 -5.69 27.22
CA ILE A 612 -27.93 -4.57 27.56
C ILE A 612 -27.31 -3.56 28.55
N GLY A 613 -26.03 -3.73 28.87
CA GLY A 613 -25.28 -2.97 29.87
C GLY A 613 -24.76 -1.60 29.41
N TRP A 614 -23.70 -1.13 30.03
CA TRP A 614 -23.11 0.20 29.83
C TRP A 614 -22.30 0.31 28.52
N ARG A 615 -23.02 0.50 27.41
CA ARG A 615 -22.49 0.61 26.04
C ARG A 615 -23.23 1.66 25.20
N GLY A 616 -22.72 1.91 23.99
CA GLY A 616 -23.28 2.85 23.02
C GLY A 616 -23.57 4.23 23.61
N ALA A 617 -24.69 4.84 23.21
CA ALA A 617 -25.07 6.21 23.60
C ALA A 617 -24.92 6.51 25.10
N SER A 618 -25.33 5.59 25.98
CA SER A 618 -25.30 5.78 27.43
C SER A 618 -23.89 5.99 28.00
N ARG A 619 -22.87 5.46 27.31
CA ARG A 619 -21.47 5.57 27.72
C ARG A 619 -20.87 6.91 27.32
N TYR A 620 -21.29 7.47 26.19
CA TYR A 620 -20.66 8.65 25.59
C TYR A 620 -20.80 9.93 26.42
N TYR A 621 -21.96 10.12 27.05
CA TYR A 621 -22.22 11.32 27.87
C TYR A 621 -21.97 11.11 29.37
N ASP A 622 -21.65 9.88 29.81
CA ASP A 622 -21.45 9.55 31.21
C ASP A 622 -20.11 10.10 31.72
N ASP A 623 -20.10 10.75 32.89
CA ASP A 623 -18.91 11.40 33.43
C ASP A 623 -17.73 10.42 33.66
N ASN A 624 -17.99 9.11 33.78
CA ASN A 624 -16.93 8.10 33.93
C ASN A 624 -16.16 7.83 32.63
N TYR A 625 -16.75 8.06 31.45
CA TYR A 625 -16.13 7.74 30.15
C TYR A 625 -16.10 8.89 29.15
N LYS A 626 -16.85 9.97 29.38
CA LYS A 626 -17.00 11.10 28.45
C LYS A 626 -15.69 11.62 27.86
N ASP A 627 -14.63 11.67 28.64
CA ASP A 627 -13.29 12.07 28.19
C ASP A 627 -12.67 11.10 27.17
N GLY A 628 -12.94 9.80 27.27
CA GLY A 628 -12.60 8.79 26.26
C GLY A 628 -13.37 9.03 24.96
N PHE A 629 -14.68 9.25 25.04
CA PHE A 629 -15.51 9.58 23.88
C PHE A 629 -15.08 10.89 23.16
N LEU A 630 -14.61 11.88 23.92
CA LEU A 630 -14.06 13.10 23.34
C LEU A 630 -12.77 12.86 22.53
N LEU A 631 -12.02 11.78 22.80
CA LEU A 631 -10.88 11.39 21.94
C LEU A 631 -11.37 10.82 20.60
N GLU A 632 -12.44 10.01 20.60
CA GLU A 632 -13.10 9.54 19.37
C GLU A 632 -13.58 10.74 18.53
N CYS A 633 -14.27 11.69 19.15
CA CYS A 633 -14.74 12.91 18.46
C CYS A 633 -13.58 13.71 17.83
N LYS A 634 -12.46 13.87 18.55
CA LYS A 634 -11.27 14.57 18.02
C LYS A 634 -10.68 13.85 16.81
N ALA A 635 -10.62 12.52 16.82
CA ALA A 635 -10.14 11.73 15.69
C ALA A 635 -11.00 11.95 14.45
N LEU A 636 -12.33 11.85 14.58
CA LEU A 636 -13.24 12.03 13.43
C LEU A 636 -13.26 13.48 12.93
N LYS A 637 -13.12 14.47 13.83
CA LYS A 637 -12.93 15.87 13.45
C LYS A 637 -11.67 16.06 12.63
N LYS A 638 -10.55 15.45 13.05
CA LYS A 638 -9.29 15.45 12.29
C LYS A 638 -9.47 14.88 10.88
N VAL A 639 -10.18 13.75 10.74
CA VAL A 639 -10.45 13.15 9.43
C VAL A 639 -11.26 14.10 8.52
N ARG A 640 -12.30 14.76 9.05
CA ARG A 640 -13.13 15.66 8.24
C ARG A 640 -12.44 16.98 7.91
N GLU A 641 -11.78 17.60 8.88
CA GLU A 641 -11.30 18.99 8.76
C GLU A 641 -9.82 19.10 8.36
N GLU A 642 -8.96 18.21 8.84
CA GLU A 642 -7.53 18.23 8.51
C GLU A 642 -7.23 17.43 7.24
N TYR A 643 -7.89 16.28 7.08
CA TYR A 643 -7.71 15.42 5.89
C TYR A 643 -8.72 15.71 4.77
N GLY A 644 -9.75 16.52 5.05
CA GLY A 644 -10.75 16.94 4.05
C GLY A 644 -11.76 15.86 3.65
N LEU A 645 -11.85 14.75 4.39
CA LEU A 645 -12.72 13.62 4.07
C LEU A 645 -14.15 13.86 4.58
N THR A 646 -14.84 14.81 3.96
CA THR A 646 -16.20 15.23 4.33
C THR A 646 -17.29 14.23 3.96
N ASN A 647 -16.95 13.13 3.27
CA ASN A 647 -17.83 12.01 3.01
C ASN A 647 -18.06 11.11 4.25
N LEU A 648 -17.29 11.29 5.33
CA LEU A 648 -17.40 10.54 6.58
C LEU A 648 -18.59 10.99 7.46
N GLN A 649 -19.66 10.22 7.53
CA GLN A 649 -20.83 10.49 8.37
C GLN A 649 -20.83 9.65 9.65
N ILE A 650 -21.57 10.07 10.68
CA ILE A 650 -21.52 9.43 12.00
C ILE A 650 -22.83 8.70 12.30
N MET A 651 -22.72 7.55 12.95
CA MET A 651 -23.86 6.78 13.45
C MET A 651 -23.70 6.46 14.93
N ILE A 652 -24.74 6.77 15.71
CA ILE A 652 -24.81 6.51 17.14
C ILE A 652 -25.45 5.14 17.41
N PRO A 653 -24.72 4.17 17.97
CA PRO A 653 -25.28 2.89 18.38
C PRO A 653 -25.97 2.96 19.76
N PHE A 654 -26.84 1.99 20.00
CA PHE A 654 -27.48 1.65 21.26
C PHE A 654 -28.13 2.84 22.00
N CYS A 655 -28.75 3.75 21.23
CA CYS A 655 -29.42 4.94 21.75
C CYS A 655 -30.82 4.59 22.27
N ARG A 656 -30.99 4.54 23.59
CA ARG A 656 -32.21 3.99 24.21
C ARG A 656 -33.39 4.96 24.18
N THR A 657 -33.10 6.25 24.29
CA THR A 657 -34.13 7.30 24.36
C THR A 657 -33.75 8.51 23.52
N VAL A 658 -34.75 9.31 23.15
CA VAL A 658 -34.57 10.58 22.44
C VAL A 658 -33.68 11.56 23.25
N GLU A 659 -33.84 11.56 24.57
CA GLU A 659 -33.04 12.40 25.47
C GLU A 659 -31.58 11.95 25.57
N GLU A 660 -31.29 10.64 25.50
CA GLU A 660 -29.91 10.16 25.32
C GLU A 660 -29.31 10.70 24.02
N GLY A 661 -30.05 10.63 22.91
CA GLY A 661 -29.59 11.15 21.62
C GLY A 661 -29.20 12.62 21.68
N LYS A 662 -30.02 13.47 22.32
CA LYS A 662 -29.70 14.89 22.53
C LYS A 662 -28.45 15.09 23.39
N LYS A 663 -28.25 14.28 24.44
CA LYS A 663 -27.03 14.33 25.29
C LYS A 663 -25.78 13.92 24.52
N VAL A 664 -25.87 12.90 23.67
CA VAL A 664 -24.76 12.49 22.80
C VAL A 664 -24.40 13.61 21.83
N LEU A 665 -25.37 14.19 21.11
CA LEU A 665 -25.10 15.32 20.20
C LEU A 665 -24.44 16.50 20.91
N LYS A 666 -24.92 16.87 22.11
CA LYS A 666 -24.30 17.93 22.92
C LYS A 666 -22.86 17.58 23.35
N THR A 667 -22.56 16.30 23.53
CA THR A 667 -21.21 15.86 23.88
C THR A 667 -20.30 15.84 22.65
N MET A 668 -20.82 15.46 21.48
CA MET A 668 -20.11 15.59 20.20
C MET A 668 -19.77 17.04 19.89
N GLU A 669 -20.70 17.98 20.14
CA GLU A 669 -20.45 19.42 20.01
C GLU A 669 -19.28 19.88 20.88
N GLN A 670 -19.16 19.36 22.12
CA GLN A 670 -18.01 19.63 22.99
C GLN A 670 -16.69 19.05 22.44
N GLY A 671 -16.77 17.95 21.68
CA GLY A 671 -15.67 17.38 20.90
C GLY A 671 -15.39 18.10 19.58
N GLY A 672 -16.19 19.12 19.23
CA GLY A 672 -16.07 19.90 18.01
C GLY A 672 -16.73 19.28 16.77
N LEU A 673 -17.64 18.32 16.95
CA LEU A 673 -18.45 17.74 15.88
C LEU A 673 -19.91 18.19 16.02
N VAL A 674 -20.32 19.12 15.17
CA VAL A 674 -21.66 19.70 15.19
C VAL A 674 -22.46 19.21 13.99
N LYS A 675 -23.61 18.60 14.24
CA LYS A 675 -24.53 18.13 13.18
C LYS A 675 -24.95 19.29 12.28
N GLY A 676 -24.83 19.12 10.97
CA GLY A 676 -25.11 20.11 9.94
C GLY A 676 -23.93 20.99 9.55
N GLU A 677 -22.90 21.11 10.39
CA GLU A 677 -21.69 21.86 10.05
C GLU A 677 -20.80 21.06 9.10
N ASN A 678 -20.24 21.72 8.09
CA ASN A 678 -19.41 21.09 7.05
C ASN A 678 -20.06 19.84 6.42
N GLY A 679 -21.39 19.79 6.34
CA GLY A 679 -22.14 18.66 5.79
C GLY A 679 -22.10 17.38 6.63
N LEU A 680 -21.85 17.48 7.94
CA LEU A 680 -21.93 16.35 8.86
C LEU A 680 -23.39 15.96 9.11
N GLU A 681 -23.75 14.76 8.71
CA GLU A 681 -24.99 14.09 9.06
C GLU A 681 -24.73 13.13 10.22
N VAL A 682 -25.69 13.05 11.15
CA VAL A 682 -25.64 12.13 12.28
C VAL A 682 -26.87 11.22 12.25
N TYR A 683 -26.61 9.93 12.08
CA TYR A 683 -27.60 8.86 12.09
C TYR A 683 -27.66 8.19 13.45
N VAL A 684 -28.74 7.45 13.69
CA VAL A 684 -28.85 6.56 14.85
C VAL A 684 -29.13 5.14 14.38
N MET A 685 -28.50 4.16 15.03
CA MET A 685 -28.80 2.77 14.75
C MET A 685 -30.18 2.42 15.34
N CYS A 686 -31.10 1.97 14.49
CA CYS A 686 -32.43 1.51 14.90
C CYS A 686 -32.34 0.02 15.25
N GLU A 687 -32.02 -0.26 16.50
CA GLU A 687 -31.70 -1.61 16.98
C GLU A 687 -32.38 -1.98 18.30
N ILE A 688 -33.11 -1.04 18.92
CA ILE A 688 -33.88 -1.24 20.13
C ILE A 688 -35.37 -1.07 19.77
N PRO A 689 -36.30 -1.91 20.28
CA PRO A 689 -37.73 -1.75 20.01
C PRO A 689 -38.25 -0.33 20.30
N ALA A 690 -37.69 0.36 21.30
CA ALA A 690 -38.00 1.76 21.59
C ALA A 690 -37.68 2.71 20.42
N ASN A 691 -36.63 2.45 19.63
CA ASN A 691 -36.32 3.24 18.44
C ASN A 691 -37.41 3.12 17.37
N VAL A 692 -38.02 1.95 17.24
CA VAL A 692 -39.10 1.70 16.27
C VAL A 692 -40.41 2.32 16.76
N LEU A 693 -40.72 2.17 18.05
CA LEU A 693 -41.95 2.70 18.64
C LEU A 693 -41.99 4.23 18.68
N LEU A 694 -40.84 4.88 18.82
CA LEU A 694 -40.67 6.34 18.87
C LEU A 694 -39.91 6.88 17.65
N ALA A 695 -40.07 6.21 16.49
CA ALA A 695 -39.25 6.50 15.31
C ALA A 695 -39.40 7.94 14.83
N GLU A 696 -40.59 8.54 14.94
CA GLU A 696 -40.81 9.93 14.54
C GLU A 696 -39.98 10.89 15.40
N GLU A 697 -39.99 10.70 16.72
CA GLU A 697 -39.30 11.55 17.68
C GLU A 697 -37.78 11.41 17.57
N PHE A 698 -37.28 10.20 17.29
CA PHE A 698 -35.86 10.00 16.98
C PHE A 698 -35.44 10.73 15.69
N LEU A 699 -36.29 10.75 14.65
CA LEU A 699 -36.01 11.45 13.38
C LEU A 699 -36.04 12.98 13.46
N GLU A 700 -36.61 13.55 14.53
CA GLU A 700 -36.44 14.97 14.84
C GLU A 700 -35.02 15.29 15.31
N VAL A 701 -34.36 14.31 15.96
CA VAL A 701 -33.00 14.46 16.51
C VAL A 701 -31.93 14.05 15.50
N PHE A 702 -32.17 13.05 14.66
CA PHE A 702 -31.18 12.47 13.75
C PHE A 702 -31.52 12.70 12.26
N ASP A 703 -30.53 12.52 11.38
CA ASP A 703 -30.68 12.69 9.93
C ASP A 703 -31.26 11.44 9.23
N GLY A 704 -31.37 10.35 9.97
CA GLY A 704 -31.95 9.10 9.51
C GLY A 704 -31.57 7.93 10.40
N PHE A 705 -31.89 6.73 9.92
CA PHE A 705 -31.67 5.47 10.61
C PHE A 705 -30.78 4.52 9.80
N SER A 706 -30.03 3.68 10.51
CA SER A 706 -29.58 2.39 9.98
C SER A 706 -30.12 1.28 10.88
N ILE A 707 -30.87 0.35 10.33
CA ILE A 707 -31.44 -0.76 11.11
C ILE A 707 -30.31 -1.72 11.49
N GLY A 708 -30.16 -1.99 12.79
CA GLY A 708 -29.31 -3.06 13.31
C GLY A 708 -30.15 -4.31 13.56
N SER A 709 -30.31 -5.17 12.53
CA SER A 709 -31.21 -6.34 12.61
C SER A 709 -30.83 -7.30 13.73
N ASN A 710 -29.52 -7.40 14.03
CA ASN A 710 -29.00 -8.32 15.01
C ASN A 710 -29.53 -8.04 16.43
N ASP A 711 -29.30 -6.83 16.93
CA ASP A 711 -29.72 -6.42 18.27
C ASP A 711 -31.23 -6.19 18.33
N LEU A 712 -31.86 -5.72 17.25
CA LEU A 712 -33.32 -5.60 17.17
C LEU A 712 -33.99 -6.96 17.35
N THR A 713 -33.44 -8.02 16.73
CA THR A 713 -33.97 -9.38 16.87
C THR A 713 -33.80 -9.90 18.28
N GLN A 714 -32.60 -9.75 18.87
CA GLN A 714 -32.32 -10.16 20.25
C GLN A 714 -33.29 -9.52 21.25
N LEU A 715 -33.49 -8.19 21.17
CA LEU A 715 -34.35 -7.45 22.10
C LEU A 715 -35.84 -7.66 21.84
N THR A 716 -36.25 -7.88 20.59
CA THR A 716 -37.65 -8.15 20.25
C THR A 716 -38.08 -9.53 20.74
N LEU A 717 -37.18 -10.52 20.65
CA LEU A 717 -37.47 -11.91 21.03
C LEU A 717 -37.04 -12.23 22.47
N GLY A 718 -36.31 -11.33 23.13
CA GLY A 718 -35.84 -11.51 24.51
C GLY A 718 -34.80 -12.62 24.64
N LEU A 719 -33.84 -12.67 23.72
CA LEU A 719 -32.81 -13.69 23.68
C LEU A 719 -31.40 -13.09 23.57
N ASP A 720 -30.42 -13.80 24.13
CA ASP A 720 -29.00 -13.63 23.83
C ASP A 720 -28.61 -14.68 22.80
N ARG A 721 -28.13 -14.26 21.64
CA ARG A 721 -27.76 -15.19 20.56
C ARG A 721 -26.50 -15.99 20.89
N ASP A 722 -25.66 -15.49 21.80
CA ASP A 722 -24.45 -16.17 22.25
C ASP A 722 -24.78 -17.30 23.25
N SER A 723 -26.03 -17.36 23.72
CA SER A 723 -26.54 -18.43 24.58
C SER A 723 -27.02 -19.63 23.76
N GLU A 724 -26.21 -20.70 23.75
CA GLU A 724 -26.51 -21.95 23.01
C GLU A 724 -27.90 -22.54 23.33
N LEU A 725 -28.42 -22.31 24.53
CA LEU A 725 -29.70 -22.85 24.99
C LEU A 725 -30.90 -22.26 24.23
N VAL A 726 -30.79 -21.02 23.74
CA VAL A 726 -31.89 -20.28 23.08
C VAL A 726 -31.54 -19.76 21.69
N ALA A 727 -30.28 -19.89 21.26
CA ALA A 727 -29.82 -19.45 19.94
C ALA A 727 -30.64 -20.01 18.77
N HIS A 728 -31.21 -21.21 18.90
CA HIS A 728 -32.07 -21.83 17.88
C HIS A 728 -33.39 -21.07 17.60
N ILE A 729 -33.78 -20.12 18.47
CA ILE A 729 -34.96 -19.26 18.30
C ILE A 729 -34.62 -18.00 17.48
N TYR A 730 -33.33 -17.65 17.37
CA TYR A 730 -32.87 -16.46 16.67
C TYR A 730 -33.15 -16.56 15.17
N ASP A 731 -34.02 -15.69 14.66
CA ASP A 731 -34.27 -15.53 13.23
C ASP A 731 -34.69 -14.08 12.95
N GLU A 732 -33.88 -13.35 12.20
CA GLU A 732 -34.15 -11.96 11.81
C GLU A 732 -35.37 -11.83 10.89
N ARG A 733 -35.80 -12.93 10.26
CA ARG A 733 -37.01 -13.02 9.44
C ARG A 733 -38.27 -13.28 10.28
N ASN A 734 -38.15 -13.41 11.60
CA ASN A 734 -39.29 -13.58 12.49
C ASN A 734 -40.34 -12.49 12.23
N ALA A 735 -41.63 -12.88 12.24
CA ALA A 735 -42.73 -11.99 11.92
C ALA A 735 -42.80 -10.73 12.81
N ALA A 736 -42.43 -10.84 14.09
CA ALA A 736 -42.35 -9.69 14.99
C ALA A 736 -41.27 -8.69 14.53
N VAL A 737 -40.08 -9.19 14.19
CA VAL A 737 -38.96 -8.39 13.70
C VAL A 737 -39.29 -7.74 12.36
N LYS A 738 -39.79 -8.51 11.38
CA LYS A 738 -40.22 -7.98 10.07
C LYS A 738 -41.28 -6.88 10.21
N LYS A 739 -42.22 -7.01 11.16
CA LYS A 739 -43.24 -5.98 11.41
C LYS A 739 -42.62 -4.68 11.94
N LEU A 740 -41.64 -4.78 12.85
CA LEU A 740 -40.92 -3.61 13.36
C LEU A 740 -40.08 -2.94 12.26
N ILE A 741 -39.34 -3.73 11.47
CA ILE A 741 -38.53 -3.24 10.34
C ILE A 741 -39.40 -2.53 9.31
N LYS A 742 -40.51 -3.14 8.89
CA LYS A 742 -41.45 -2.50 7.94
C LYS A 742 -41.96 -1.16 8.47
N ASN A 743 -42.37 -1.11 9.74
CA ASN A 743 -42.90 0.11 10.35
C ASN A 743 -41.87 1.25 10.35
N VAL A 744 -40.62 1.00 10.77
CA VAL A 744 -39.60 2.06 10.79
C VAL A 744 -39.22 2.53 9.37
N ILE A 745 -39.22 1.63 8.37
CA ILE A 745 -38.99 2.01 6.98
C ILE A 745 -40.11 2.93 6.46
N GLU A 746 -41.37 2.58 6.69
CA GLU A 746 -42.53 3.39 6.30
C GLU A 746 -42.49 4.77 6.96
N ILE A 747 -42.21 4.84 8.26
CA ILE A 747 -42.08 6.10 8.99
C ILE A 747 -40.94 6.96 8.43
N ALA A 748 -39.74 6.41 8.25
CA ALA A 748 -38.59 7.15 7.75
C ALA A 748 -38.82 7.69 6.34
N ASN A 749 -39.38 6.87 5.45
CA ASN A 749 -39.75 7.29 4.10
C ASN A 749 -40.82 8.38 4.10
N SER A 750 -41.84 8.30 4.97
CA SER A 750 -42.88 9.33 5.09
C SER A 750 -42.33 10.70 5.51
N LYS A 751 -41.22 10.71 6.26
CA LYS A 751 -40.51 11.92 6.72
C LYS A 751 -39.42 12.36 5.74
N GLY A 752 -39.18 11.62 4.65
CA GLY A 752 -38.09 11.90 3.69
C GLY A 752 -36.69 11.78 4.30
N LYS A 753 -36.54 10.99 5.36
CA LYS A 753 -35.28 10.78 6.08
C LYS A 753 -34.56 9.54 5.57
N TYR A 754 -33.25 9.47 5.77
CA TYR A 754 -32.46 8.31 5.36
C TYR A 754 -32.87 7.06 6.14
N ILE A 755 -32.97 5.92 5.47
CA ILE A 755 -33.19 4.62 6.09
C ILE A 755 -32.38 3.54 5.35
N GLY A 756 -31.35 3.05 6.03
CA GLY A 756 -30.57 1.90 5.62
C GLY A 756 -30.76 0.72 6.56
N ILE A 757 -30.17 -0.42 6.20
CA ILE A 757 -30.02 -1.58 7.08
C ILE A 757 -28.60 -2.11 7.00
N CYS A 758 -28.07 -2.47 8.16
CA CYS A 758 -26.77 -3.10 8.32
C CYS A 758 -26.92 -4.37 9.17
N GLY A 759 -26.26 -5.44 8.74
CA GLY A 759 -26.47 -6.76 9.34
C GLY A 759 -26.09 -7.86 8.36
N GLN A 760 -25.97 -9.08 8.87
CA GLN A 760 -25.66 -10.24 8.03
C GLN A 760 -26.91 -10.77 7.32
N ALA A 761 -28.12 -10.59 7.88
CA ALA A 761 -29.35 -11.10 7.27
C ALA A 761 -29.57 -10.77 5.79
N PRO A 762 -29.35 -9.53 5.29
CA PRO A 762 -29.51 -9.25 3.86
C PRO A 762 -28.43 -9.91 2.99
N SER A 763 -27.29 -10.29 3.58
CA SER A 763 -26.22 -11.03 2.93
C SER A 763 -26.50 -12.55 2.94
N ASP A 764 -27.05 -13.06 4.05
CA ASP A 764 -27.28 -14.49 4.30
C ASP A 764 -28.61 -14.98 3.70
N PHE A 765 -29.64 -14.12 3.68
CA PHE A 765 -31.01 -14.47 3.32
C PHE A 765 -31.53 -13.60 2.16
N GLU A 766 -31.58 -14.18 0.96
CA GLU A 766 -32.04 -13.50 -0.25
C GLU A 766 -33.49 -13.02 -0.16
N ASP A 767 -34.37 -13.80 0.47
CA ASP A 767 -35.78 -13.45 0.68
C ASP A 767 -35.96 -12.26 1.63
N PHE A 768 -35.03 -12.09 2.58
CA PHE A 768 -34.99 -10.94 3.46
C PHE A 768 -34.56 -9.67 2.72
N ALA A 769 -33.53 -9.76 1.86
CA ALA A 769 -33.13 -8.65 0.99
C ALA A 769 -34.29 -8.17 0.09
N GLN A 770 -35.01 -9.11 -0.54
CA GLN A 770 -36.18 -8.80 -1.35
C GLN A 770 -37.31 -8.15 -0.53
N PHE A 771 -37.58 -8.64 0.68
CA PHE A 771 -38.54 -8.02 1.60
C PHE A 771 -38.20 -6.56 1.93
N LEU A 772 -36.92 -6.25 2.14
CA LEU A 772 -36.48 -4.88 2.41
C LEU A 772 -36.74 -3.95 1.21
N VAL A 773 -36.49 -4.44 0.00
CA VAL A 773 -36.81 -3.72 -1.25
C VAL A 773 -38.32 -3.50 -1.38
N GLU A 774 -39.15 -4.51 -1.10
CA GLU A 774 -40.61 -4.38 -1.08
C GLU A 774 -41.11 -3.33 -0.07
N CYS A 775 -40.43 -3.20 1.07
CA CYS A 775 -40.71 -2.16 2.06
C CYS A 775 -40.24 -0.76 1.65
N GLY A 776 -39.43 -0.64 0.58
CA GLY A 776 -38.88 0.62 0.13
C GLY A 776 -37.65 1.09 0.91
N ILE A 777 -36.79 0.17 1.36
CA ILE A 777 -35.49 0.52 1.95
C ILE A 777 -34.65 1.35 0.96
N GLN A 778 -33.92 2.37 1.46
CA GLN A 778 -33.10 3.22 0.59
C GLN A 778 -31.71 2.64 0.34
N SER A 779 -31.14 1.96 1.33
CA SER A 779 -29.83 1.31 1.22
C SER A 779 -29.76 -0.02 1.96
N ILE A 780 -28.95 -0.95 1.44
CA ILE A 780 -28.63 -2.22 2.07
C ILE A 780 -27.12 -2.34 2.13
N SER A 781 -26.58 -2.47 3.34
CA SER A 781 -25.14 -2.58 3.60
C SER A 781 -24.73 -4.04 3.73
N LEU A 782 -23.94 -4.54 2.78
CA LEU A 782 -23.59 -5.95 2.62
C LEU A 782 -22.12 -6.23 2.93
N ASN A 783 -21.79 -7.47 3.26
CA ASN A 783 -20.39 -7.88 3.29
C ASN A 783 -19.82 -7.89 1.86
N PRO A 784 -18.56 -7.47 1.65
CA PRO A 784 -17.96 -7.31 0.32
C PRO A 784 -18.11 -8.53 -0.60
N ASP A 785 -18.02 -9.73 -0.04
CA ASP A 785 -18.13 -11.02 -0.73
C ASP A 785 -19.53 -11.36 -1.25
N THR A 786 -20.57 -10.72 -0.71
CA THR A 786 -21.97 -10.98 -1.10
C THR A 786 -22.56 -9.91 -2.01
N VAL A 787 -21.86 -8.78 -2.20
CA VAL A 787 -22.37 -7.60 -2.93
C VAL A 787 -22.87 -7.97 -4.33
N ILE A 788 -22.06 -8.69 -5.12
CA ILE A 788 -22.38 -9.03 -6.50
C ILE A 788 -23.63 -9.91 -6.57
N LYS A 789 -23.66 -10.99 -5.79
CA LYS A 789 -24.76 -11.95 -5.75
C LYS A 789 -26.07 -11.27 -5.36
N THR A 790 -26.05 -10.48 -4.29
CA THR A 790 -27.26 -9.83 -3.76
C THR A 790 -27.74 -8.70 -4.67
N ARG A 791 -26.83 -7.95 -5.32
CA ARG A 791 -27.19 -6.91 -6.30
C ARG A 791 -28.01 -7.46 -7.46
N LEU A 792 -27.62 -8.62 -8.01
CA LEU A 792 -28.38 -9.29 -9.08
C LEU A 792 -29.81 -9.61 -8.63
N LYS A 793 -29.97 -10.12 -7.40
CA LYS A 793 -31.29 -10.44 -6.83
C LYS A 793 -32.15 -9.23 -6.53
N ILE A 794 -31.54 -8.13 -6.07
CA ILE A 794 -32.24 -6.87 -5.87
C ILE A 794 -32.70 -6.31 -7.21
N ALA A 795 -31.84 -6.32 -8.24
CA ALA A 795 -32.22 -5.86 -9.58
C ALA A 795 -33.37 -6.69 -10.18
N GLU A 796 -33.35 -8.02 -10.04
CA GLU A 796 -34.46 -8.91 -10.42
C GLU A 796 -35.76 -8.48 -9.72
N LYS A 797 -35.70 -8.26 -8.40
CA LYS A 797 -36.86 -7.90 -7.60
C LYS A 797 -37.41 -6.51 -7.94
N GLU A 798 -36.55 -5.54 -8.15
CA GLU A 798 -36.95 -4.18 -8.56
C GLU A 798 -37.61 -4.18 -9.93
N LYS A 799 -37.15 -5.04 -10.84
CA LYS A 799 -37.79 -5.25 -12.14
C LYS A 799 -39.18 -5.86 -11.99
N GLU A 800 -39.35 -6.88 -11.13
CA GLU A 800 -40.67 -7.45 -10.80
C GLU A 800 -41.64 -6.40 -10.23
N LEU A 801 -41.13 -5.47 -9.41
CA LEU A 801 -41.91 -4.39 -8.81
C LEU A 801 -42.13 -3.18 -9.74
N GLY A 802 -41.59 -3.21 -10.97
CA GLY A 802 -41.69 -2.09 -11.93
C GLY A 802 -40.96 -0.83 -11.48
N MET A 803 -39.93 -0.96 -10.64
CA MET A 803 -39.17 0.17 -10.08
C MET A 803 -38.06 0.68 -11.01
N LEU A 804 -37.65 -0.13 -11.98
CA LEU A 804 -36.70 0.22 -13.04
C LEU A 804 -37.44 0.41 -14.37
N PRO A 805 -37.09 1.41 -15.19
CA PRO A 805 -37.69 1.55 -16.52
C PRO A 805 -37.42 0.28 -17.36
N GLU A 806 -38.42 -0.17 -18.13
CA GLU A 806 -38.18 -1.18 -19.17
C GLU A 806 -37.07 -0.66 -20.09
N ILE A 807 -35.92 -1.34 -20.08
CA ILE A 807 -34.88 -1.09 -21.08
C ILE A 807 -35.51 -1.50 -22.42
N LEU A 808 -35.96 -0.52 -23.19
CA LEU A 808 -36.32 -0.71 -24.60
C LEU A 808 -35.02 -1.12 -25.31
N ASN A 809 -35.00 -2.39 -25.72
CA ASN A 809 -33.91 -3.05 -26.46
C ASN A 809 -33.30 -2.20 -27.58
#